data_AF-A0A5N6PHQ0-F1
#
_entry.id   AF-A0A5N6PHQ0-F1
#
_cell.length_a   1.000
_cell.length_b   1.000
_cell.length_c   1.000
_cell.angle_alpha   90.00
_cell.angle_beta   90.00
_cell.angle_gamma   90.00
#
_symmetry.space_group_name_H-M   'P 1'
#
loop_
_entity.id
_entity.type
_entity.pdbx_description
1 polymer ?
#
loop_
_entity_poly.entity_id
_entity_poly.type
_entity_poly.pdbx_seq_one_letter_code
_entity_poly.pdbx_strand_id
1 'polypeptide(L)'
;MKALCCFLFLSIISIISSRSLNNAFAAAITRRHLGLIKETEHLSAFNFNFDIEINARLTFPNLRLKKAYYALQEWKKAILSDPENMIKNWDGADVCSYNGVFCAKAPDDPNVMTVAGIDLNHGDIAGQLVPHLGLLADLSIFHINSNRFCGLVPSSFARLTILHEFDISNNRFVGPFPNVVLDMPGLKYLDIRYNEFEGVLPPQLFDIDLDAIFLNHNRFSSIIPENIGHSNASVIVLADNGLKGCIPTSIGQMARLDEVIFSNNQLSGCVPDGLELLENTKVLDLSNNKFVGTIPEGFANLKNVEMIDIRHNELTGTVGDVICTLPKLMNFTFSDNYFNRLEEKCEKPVKPGIVFDNRKNCLKGKPGQKDEKRCSPVVNRKIDCESVGCDSPIDSDEEPKKRKVPKRLPPPSPEPSSPPPVPLPPKPSPPPVKPPPTPVPEAPKPPPAISPPPPPVPVAPKPKPPPVPVAPKPKPTPVPTPSPVPSPVKPPPTSPPPPVPVAPKPKPPPSPVPSPIKPLPPPPVPESPPPPVPVAPKPKPPPSPESSPPPVPEPPPTPAPEPPKPPSIPKSPPLPLFCLNHSRTPIKNPKNLICLSSPAPSFLALLLHPRINRTFDTVFGRHVEASIHCRLSICASILLTLFELKMNSMVSLRSVFMDGGCNSRFQDKQKMLKARKKPVKVLAVSSQKADKYIKVGILGASGYTGVELIRFIANHPHFSISLMTADRKAGQSIGSVFPHLITQDLPDLVAIKDADFSNVEAVFCCLPHGTTQEIINGLSTRLKIVDLSADFRLQDVHEYAEWYGQPHKASELQKEAVYGLTEIYRNKIQSARLVANPGCYPTSILLPLVPLLKDSLIELQDIVIVSNSGVSGAGRSAKEANLYTEVSEGIFSYGITRHRHVPEIEQELSDAANSKVTVSFTPTLMPMSRGMQSTINVKMAPGVLVEDLKQHLKKFYEKEEFVVVLPDGQAPHTKYVQGSNGCHINVFPDRIPGRAIIISAIDNLVKGASGQALQNLNLMMGLPENTGLSCMPLFP
;
A
#
# COMPACT_ATOMS: atom_id res chain seq x y z
N MET A 1 28.62 -36.72 4.68
CA MET A 1 28.05 -35.81 5.70
C MET A 1 28.70 -34.43 5.66
N LYS A 2 29.88 -34.16 6.25
CA LYS A 2 30.43 -32.78 6.36
C LYS A 2 30.46 -31.97 5.04
N ALA A 3 30.89 -32.57 3.91
CA ALA A 3 30.85 -31.90 2.60
C ALA A 3 29.42 -31.56 2.11
N LEU A 4 28.44 -32.40 2.43
CA LEU A 4 27.01 -32.18 2.11
C LEU A 4 26.44 -31.03 2.95
N CYS A 5 26.85 -30.93 4.22
CA CYS A 5 26.52 -29.77 5.07
C CYS A 5 27.09 -28.48 4.49
N CYS A 6 28.35 -28.46 4.00
CA CYS A 6 28.92 -27.25 3.37
C CYS A 6 28.17 -26.86 2.09
N PHE A 7 27.78 -27.82 1.25
CA PHE A 7 26.99 -27.53 0.04
C PHE A 7 25.61 -26.95 0.37
N LEU A 8 24.93 -27.50 1.38
CA LEU A 8 23.66 -26.94 1.89
C LEU A 8 23.83 -25.56 2.53
N PHE A 9 24.93 -25.32 3.26
CA PHE A 9 25.18 -24.02 3.88
C PHE A 9 25.45 -22.92 2.83
N LEU A 10 26.20 -23.26 1.77
CA LEU A 10 26.47 -22.34 0.66
C LEU A 10 25.23 -22.05 -0.19
N SER A 11 24.37 -23.04 -0.46
CA SER A 11 23.12 -22.80 -1.19
C SER A 11 22.11 -21.99 -0.36
N ILE A 12 22.05 -22.19 0.96
CA ILE A 12 21.25 -21.36 1.88
C ILE A 12 21.72 -19.90 1.88
N ILE A 13 23.03 -19.64 1.89
CA ILE A 13 23.59 -18.28 1.80
C ILE A 13 23.23 -17.60 0.46
N SER A 14 23.25 -18.35 -0.64
CA SER A 14 22.83 -17.85 -1.96
C SER A 14 21.35 -17.44 -1.98
N ILE A 15 20.47 -18.25 -1.36
CA ILE A 15 19.02 -17.96 -1.30
C ILE A 15 18.69 -16.76 -0.40
N ILE A 16 19.34 -16.64 0.77
CA ILE A 16 19.11 -15.55 1.74
C ILE A 16 19.53 -14.17 1.18
N SER A 17 20.45 -14.12 0.22
CA SER A 17 20.99 -12.87 -0.33
C SER A 17 19.98 -12.08 -1.20
N SER A 18 18.85 -12.68 -1.57
CA SER A 18 17.89 -12.15 -2.56
C SER A 18 16.75 -11.27 -2.00
N ARG A 19 16.56 -11.16 -0.68
CA ARG A 19 15.40 -10.46 -0.08
C ARG A 19 15.73 -9.56 1.11
N SER A 20 16.31 -8.38 0.84
CA SER A 20 16.22 -7.22 1.75
C SER A 20 16.20 -5.88 1.00
N LEU A 21 15.02 -5.47 0.51
CA LEU A 21 14.82 -4.11 0.00
C LEU A 21 14.50 -3.17 1.17
N ASN A 22 15.37 -2.19 1.45
CA ASN A 22 15.20 -1.30 2.59
C ASN A 22 14.06 -0.29 2.37
N ASN A 23 13.18 -0.11 3.36
CA ASN A 23 12.04 0.84 3.29
C ASN A 23 12.46 2.31 3.05
N ALA A 24 13.72 2.68 3.36
CA ALA A 24 14.26 3.99 3.01
C ALA A 24 14.40 4.20 1.48
N PHE A 25 14.64 3.12 0.74
CA PHE A 25 14.73 3.10 -0.72
C PHE A 25 13.34 3.30 -1.35
N ALA A 26 12.32 2.59 -0.83
CA ALA A 26 10.92 2.80 -1.20
C ALA A 26 10.46 4.24 -0.91
N ALA A 27 10.82 4.82 0.24
CA ALA A 27 10.51 6.21 0.57
C ALA A 27 11.24 7.25 -0.30
N ALA A 28 12.40 6.92 -0.88
CA ALA A 28 13.10 7.75 -1.86
C ALA A 28 12.48 7.62 -3.27
N ILE A 29 12.07 6.40 -3.64
CA ILE A 29 11.24 6.10 -4.83
C ILE A 29 9.97 6.96 -4.80
N THR A 30 9.16 6.89 -3.73
CA THR A 30 7.90 7.66 -3.63
C THR A 30 8.12 9.17 -3.65
N ARG A 31 9.22 9.69 -3.08
CA ARG A 31 9.54 11.13 -3.17
C ARG A 31 9.96 11.57 -4.57
N ARG A 32 10.63 10.71 -5.35
CA ARG A 32 10.87 10.94 -6.79
C ARG A 32 9.58 10.83 -7.61
N HIS A 33 8.71 9.86 -7.31
CA HIS A 33 7.39 9.77 -7.95
C HIS A 33 6.59 11.06 -7.75
N LEU A 34 6.50 11.61 -6.54
CA LEU A 34 5.76 12.84 -6.27
C LEU A 34 6.36 14.10 -6.93
N GLY A 35 7.66 14.10 -7.26
CA GLY A 35 8.26 15.11 -8.13
C GLY A 35 7.84 14.91 -9.59
N LEU A 36 8.12 13.73 -10.15
CA LEU A 36 7.85 13.39 -11.55
C LEU A 36 6.36 13.41 -11.91
N ILE A 37 5.45 13.11 -10.99
CA ILE A 37 3.99 13.17 -11.18
C ILE A 37 3.51 14.64 -11.18
N LYS A 38 4.06 15.49 -10.29
CA LYS A 38 3.81 16.93 -10.34
C LYS A 38 4.35 17.57 -11.62
N GLU A 39 5.38 17.00 -12.23
CA GLU A 39 5.81 17.39 -13.57
C GLU A 39 4.85 16.82 -14.64
N THR A 40 4.53 15.53 -14.66
CA THR A 40 3.74 14.94 -15.78
C THR A 40 2.27 15.36 -15.83
N GLU A 41 1.59 15.61 -14.71
CA GLU A 41 0.23 16.17 -14.77
C GLU A 41 0.25 17.61 -15.30
N HIS A 42 1.25 18.42 -14.92
CA HIS A 42 1.37 19.82 -15.33
C HIS A 42 1.96 20.02 -16.74
N LEU A 43 2.76 19.06 -17.23
CA LEU A 43 3.34 19.05 -18.58
C LEU A 43 2.36 18.55 -19.65
N SER A 44 1.23 17.93 -19.27
CA SER A 44 0.17 17.52 -20.20
C SER A 44 -0.38 18.66 -21.07
N ALA A 45 -0.23 19.91 -20.62
CA ALA A 45 -0.71 21.12 -21.28
C ALA A 45 0.38 21.98 -21.94
N PHE A 46 1.65 21.54 -21.95
CA PHE A 46 2.77 22.33 -22.47
C PHE A 46 3.49 21.67 -23.66
N ASN A 47 3.92 22.51 -24.59
CA ASN A 47 4.85 22.12 -25.65
C ASN A 47 6.16 21.63 -24.99
N PHE A 48 6.54 20.37 -25.19
CA PHE A 48 7.74 19.74 -24.61
C PHE A 48 9.05 20.23 -25.26
N ASN A 49 9.30 21.54 -25.22
CA ASN A 49 10.65 22.10 -25.31
C ASN A 49 11.36 21.84 -23.97
N PHE A 50 12.02 20.69 -23.87
CA PHE A 50 13.06 20.50 -22.86
C PHE A 50 14.22 21.45 -23.19
N ASP A 51 14.58 22.35 -22.29
CA ASP A 51 15.79 23.16 -22.44
C ASP A 51 17.02 22.28 -22.16
N ILE A 52 17.63 21.77 -23.24
CA ILE A 52 18.72 20.77 -23.18
C ILE A 52 20.05 21.43 -22.78
N GLU A 53 20.19 21.76 -21.50
CA GLU A 53 21.46 22.15 -20.86
C GLU A 53 22.41 20.96 -20.71
N ILE A 54 23.08 20.60 -21.82
CA ILE A 54 24.23 19.68 -21.81
C ILE A 54 25.52 20.46 -21.57
N ASN A 55 26.43 19.87 -20.79
CA ASN A 55 27.80 20.35 -20.59
C ASN A 55 28.46 20.74 -21.93
N ALA A 56 28.80 22.03 -22.06
CA ALA A 56 29.34 22.65 -23.27
C ALA A 56 30.68 22.08 -23.77
N ARG A 57 31.29 21.11 -23.05
CA ARG A 57 32.48 20.37 -23.45
C ARG A 57 32.20 19.11 -24.26
N LEU A 58 30.94 18.64 -24.36
CA LEU A 58 30.56 17.45 -25.10
C LEU A 58 30.02 17.80 -26.49
N THR A 59 30.61 17.19 -27.53
CA THR A 59 30.16 17.29 -28.93
C THR A 59 29.57 15.95 -29.38
N PHE A 60 28.48 16.01 -30.16
CA PHE A 60 27.75 14.83 -30.63
C PHE A 60 27.67 14.85 -32.16
N PRO A 61 27.68 13.69 -32.85
CA PRO A 61 27.63 13.63 -34.31
C PRO A 61 26.37 14.27 -34.92
N ASN A 62 25.25 14.26 -34.19
CA ASN A 62 23.98 14.82 -34.62
C ASN A 62 23.04 15.11 -33.42
N LEU A 63 21.90 15.75 -33.69
CA LEU A 63 20.91 16.12 -32.66
C LEU A 63 20.17 14.92 -32.05
N ARG A 64 20.05 13.79 -32.75
CA ARG A 64 19.38 12.57 -32.27
C ARG A 64 20.21 11.94 -31.15
N LEU A 65 21.51 11.74 -31.38
CA LEU A 65 22.43 11.25 -30.36
C LEU A 65 22.61 12.24 -29.19
N LYS A 66 22.56 13.57 -29.45
CA LYS A 66 22.52 14.58 -28.37
C LYS A 66 21.27 14.43 -27.48
N LYS A 67 20.09 14.22 -28.08
CA LYS A 67 18.83 13.95 -27.35
C LYS A 67 18.87 12.61 -26.61
N ALA A 68 19.43 11.57 -27.24
CA ALA A 68 19.56 10.24 -26.65
C ALA A 68 20.49 10.25 -25.44
N TYR A 69 21.64 10.93 -25.52
CA TYR A 69 22.52 11.16 -24.37
C TYR A 69 21.74 11.78 -23.20
N TYR A 70 21.02 12.87 -23.44
CA TYR A 70 20.22 13.52 -22.40
C TYR A 70 19.18 12.57 -21.77
N ALA A 71 18.40 11.87 -22.59
CA ALA A 71 17.41 10.91 -22.14
C ALA A 71 18.02 9.76 -21.29
N LEU A 72 19.13 9.20 -21.74
CA LEU A 72 19.84 8.11 -21.07
C LEU A 72 20.55 8.58 -19.79
N GLN A 73 21.04 9.83 -19.73
CA GLN A 73 21.59 10.38 -18.48
C GLN A 73 20.49 10.71 -17.45
N GLU A 74 19.33 11.23 -17.86
CA GLU A 74 18.20 11.37 -16.93
C GLU A 74 17.67 10.01 -16.46
N TRP A 75 17.67 8.99 -17.32
CA TRP A 75 17.31 7.63 -16.92
C TRP A 75 18.37 7.00 -15.98
N LYS A 76 19.66 7.18 -16.25
CA LYS A 76 20.77 6.79 -15.37
C LYS A 76 20.66 7.40 -13.98
N LYS A 77 20.25 8.68 -13.88
CA LYS A 77 19.95 9.33 -12.59
C LYS A 77 18.74 8.72 -11.88
N ALA A 78 17.74 8.24 -12.62
CA ALA A 78 16.51 7.63 -12.10
C ALA A 78 16.68 6.15 -11.71
N ILE A 79 17.69 5.47 -12.26
CA ILE A 79 18.15 4.16 -11.79
C ILE A 79 18.83 4.33 -10.42
N LEU A 80 18.61 3.32 -9.57
CA LEU A 80 18.89 3.33 -8.13
C LEU A 80 19.81 2.18 -7.72
N SER A 81 19.73 1.05 -8.43
CA SER A 81 20.57 -0.13 -8.25
C SER A 81 20.87 -0.75 -9.61
N ASP A 82 22.13 -1.06 -9.85
CA ASP A 82 22.63 -1.80 -11.02
C ASP A 82 23.71 -2.77 -10.49
N PRO A 83 23.34 -3.98 -10.04
CA PRO A 83 24.27 -4.90 -9.39
C PRO A 83 25.31 -5.45 -10.37
N GLU A 84 24.88 -5.82 -11.58
CA GLU A 84 25.73 -6.36 -12.63
C GLU A 84 26.55 -5.27 -13.36
N ASN A 85 26.42 -4.00 -12.94
CA ASN A 85 27.14 -2.85 -13.51
C ASN A 85 26.87 -2.66 -15.02
N MET A 86 25.68 -3.04 -15.50
CA MET A 86 25.31 -2.98 -16.91
C MET A 86 25.41 -1.56 -17.46
N ILE A 87 24.87 -0.54 -16.78
CA ILE A 87 24.86 0.85 -17.28
C ILE A 87 26.12 1.65 -16.91
N LYS A 88 27.17 0.97 -16.43
CA LYS A 88 28.40 1.60 -15.94
C LYS A 88 29.09 2.47 -17.01
N ASN A 89 29.12 2.02 -18.26
CA ASN A 89 29.75 2.74 -19.37
C ASN A 89 28.86 3.81 -20.02
N TRP A 90 27.67 4.11 -19.47
CA TRP A 90 26.82 5.20 -19.96
C TRP A 90 27.38 6.57 -19.57
N ASP A 91 28.55 6.95 -20.08
CA ASP A 91 29.19 8.25 -19.86
C ASP A 91 29.97 8.69 -21.12
N GLY A 92 30.27 9.98 -21.25
CA GLY A 92 30.85 10.54 -22.48
C GLY A 92 29.86 10.60 -23.65
N ALA A 93 30.32 11.12 -24.80
CA ALA A 93 29.45 11.47 -25.92
C ALA A 93 29.11 10.31 -26.88
N ASP A 94 29.83 9.18 -26.81
CA ASP A 94 29.61 8.03 -27.69
C ASP A 94 28.49 7.12 -27.17
N VAL A 95 27.25 7.59 -27.34
CA VAL A 95 26.03 6.86 -26.95
C VAL A 95 25.92 5.48 -27.61
N CYS A 96 26.58 5.27 -28.76
CA CYS A 96 26.48 4.03 -29.52
C CYS A 96 27.42 2.91 -29.07
N SER A 97 28.30 3.17 -28.08
CA SER A 97 29.06 2.12 -27.37
C SER A 97 28.57 1.88 -25.93
N TYR A 98 27.46 2.50 -25.53
CA TYR A 98 26.81 2.24 -24.25
C TYR A 98 26.26 0.81 -24.21
N ASN A 99 26.47 0.09 -23.10
CA ASN A 99 25.96 -1.26 -22.92
C ASN A 99 24.44 -1.27 -23.02
N GLY A 100 23.88 -2.22 -23.78
CA GLY A 100 22.44 -2.35 -23.96
C GLY A 100 21.80 -1.24 -24.81
N VAL A 101 22.59 -0.40 -25.48
CA VAL A 101 22.10 0.64 -26.41
C VAL A 101 22.59 0.30 -27.82
N PHE A 102 21.66 0.18 -28.75
CA PHE A 102 21.93 -0.23 -30.13
C PHE A 102 21.62 0.91 -31.08
N CYS A 103 22.62 1.35 -31.83
CA CYS A 103 22.46 2.38 -32.84
C CYS A 103 22.31 1.80 -34.25
N ALA A 104 21.41 2.39 -35.04
CA ALA A 104 21.25 2.10 -36.47
C ALA A 104 21.24 3.41 -37.27
N LYS A 105 21.17 3.28 -38.60
CA LYS A 105 20.85 4.40 -39.49
C LYS A 105 19.43 4.87 -39.23
N ALA A 106 19.20 6.18 -39.23
CA ALA A 106 17.86 6.74 -39.03
C ALA A 106 16.92 6.38 -40.21
N PRO A 107 15.62 6.15 -39.97
CA PRO A 107 14.69 5.73 -41.02
C PRO A 107 14.43 6.79 -42.12
N ASP A 108 14.65 8.06 -41.80
CA ASP A 108 14.45 9.22 -42.69
C ASP A 108 15.73 9.69 -43.40
N ASP A 109 16.90 9.53 -42.76
CA ASP A 109 18.21 9.89 -43.29
C ASP A 109 19.25 8.78 -43.03
N PRO A 110 19.59 7.95 -44.03
CA PRO A 110 20.55 6.85 -43.89
C PRO A 110 22.02 7.31 -43.76
N ASN A 111 22.28 8.62 -43.71
CA ASN A 111 23.59 9.20 -43.40
C ASN A 111 23.75 9.52 -41.91
N VAL A 112 22.67 9.48 -41.13
CA VAL A 112 22.64 9.85 -39.70
C VAL A 112 22.43 8.62 -38.83
N MET A 113 23.29 8.41 -37.84
CA MET A 113 23.11 7.37 -36.83
C MET A 113 22.19 7.85 -35.69
N THR A 114 21.33 6.95 -35.21
CA THR A 114 20.40 7.18 -34.10
C THR A 114 20.32 5.95 -33.20
N VAL A 115 19.76 6.09 -31.99
CA VAL A 115 19.47 4.94 -31.11
C VAL A 115 18.19 4.27 -31.61
N ALA A 116 18.31 3.00 -31.99
CA ALA A 116 17.24 2.21 -32.61
C ALA A 116 16.79 1.04 -31.71
N GLY A 117 17.57 0.63 -30.72
CA GLY A 117 17.18 -0.38 -29.74
C GLY A 117 17.78 -0.13 -28.36
N ILE A 118 17.06 -0.57 -27.33
CA ILE A 118 17.54 -0.70 -25.95
C ILE A 118 17.23 -2.13 -25.49
N ASP A 119 18.23 -2.84 -24.98
CA ASP A 119 18.09 -4.13 -24.29
C ASP A 119 18.90 -4.10 -22.99
N LEU A 120 18.21 -4.21 -21.85
CA LEU A 120 18.80 -4.33 -20.52
C LEU A 120 18.25 -5.58 -19.79
N ASN A 121 17.98 -6.65 -20.53
CA ASN A 121 17.37 -7.86 -20.00
C ASN A 121 18.23 -8.53 -18.92
N HIS A 122 17.57 -9.06 -17.88
CA HIS A 122 18.15 -9.84 -16.77
C HIS A 122 19.18 -9.13 -15.88
N GLY A 123 19.21 -7.79 -15.83
CA GLY A 123 20.19 -7.02 -15.06
C GLY A 123 19.91 -6.82 -13.57
N ASP A 124 18.73 -7.24 -13.07
CA ASP A 124 18.22 -6.88 -11.72
C ASP A 124 18.26 -5.37 -11.42
N ILE A 125 18.17 -4.53 -12.46
CA ILE A 125 18.27 -3.06 -12.36
C ILE A 125 17.02 -2.50 -11.68
N ALA A 126 17.19 -1.73 -10.60
CA ALA A 126 16.09 -1.06 -9.91
C ALA A 126 16.02 0.42 -10.27
N GLY A 127 14.84 0.92 -10.64
CA GLY A 127 14.65 2.31 -11.04
C GLY A 127 13.22 2.65 -11.47
N GLN A 128 13.07 3.72 -12.23
CA GLN A 128 11.84 4.14 -12.92
C GLN A 128 12.13 4.42 -14.39
N LEU A 129 11.12 4.35 -15.25
CA LEU A 129 11.16 4.97 -16.58
C LEU A 129 10.96 6.49 -16.43
N VAL A 130 11.72 7.29 -17.20
CA VAL A 130 11.63 8.76 -17.16
C VAL A 130 10.93 9.32 -18.40
N PRO A 131 10.16 10.42 -18.30
CA PRO A 131 9.51 11.05 -19.46
C PRO A 131 10.49 11.42 -20.59
N HIS A 132 11.75 11.69 -20.26
CA HIS A 132 12.81 12.00 -21.22
C HIS A 132 13.09 10.89 -22.25
N LEU A 133 12.76 9.62 -21.96
CA LEU A 133 12.93 8.51 -22.92
C LEU A 133 12.06 8.71 -24.17
N GLY A 134 10.93 9.44 -24.08
CA GLY A 134 10.12 9.88 -25.23
C GLY A 134 10.83 10.89 -26.17
N LEU A 135 12.11 11.19 -25.97
CA LEU A 135 12.97 11.87 -26.94
C LEU A 135 13.62 10.91 -27.95
N LEU A 136 13.62 9.60 -27.68
CA LEU A 136 14.19 8.54 -28.53
C LEU A 136 13.24 8.16 -29.68
N ALA A 137 12.77 9.14 -30.46
CA ALA A 137 11.69 8.94 -31.45
C ALA A 137 11.99 7.91 -32.56
N ASP A 138 13.26 7.56 -32.78
CA ASP A 138 13.69 6.55 -33.76
C ASP A 138 13.87 5.13 -33.13
N LEU A 139 13.45 4.93 -31.89
CA LEU A 139 13.57 3.65 -31.16
C LEU A 139 12.54 2.63 -31.66
N SER A 140 13.02 1.45 -32.07
CA SER A 140 12.22 0.33 -32.57
C SER A 140 12.08 -0.81 -31.54
N ILE A 141 13.10 -1.03 -30.70
CA ILE A 141 13.11 -2.10 -29.69
C ILE A 141 13.36 -1.51 -28.29
N PHE A 142 12.54 -1.89 -27.31
CA PHE A 142 12.75 -1.56 -25.90
C PHE A 142 12.48 -2.77 -25.01
N HIS A 143 13.55 -3.45 -24.61
CA HIS A 143 13.53 -4.64 -23.75
C HIS A 143 14.20 -4.35 -22.40
N ILE A 144 13.47 -4.56 -21.30
CA ILE A 144 13.95 -4.42 -19.93
C ILE A 144 13.47 -5.58 -19.03
N ASN A 145 13.27 -6.77 -19.60
CA ASN A 145 12.80 -7.98 -18.92
C ASN A 145 13.65 -8.33 -17.69
N SER A 146 13.02 -8.91 -16.65
CA SER A 146 13.71 -9.45 -15.47
C SER A 146 14.56 -8.41 -14.72
N ASN A 147 13.92 -7.32 -14.35
CA ASN A 147 14.52 -6.22 -13.62
C ASN A 147 13.65 -5.82 -12.41
N ARG A 148 13.96 -4.68 -11.78
CA ARG A 148 13.23 -4.09 -10.65
C ARG A 148 12.76 -2.68 -10.98
N PHE A 149 12.44 -2.39 -12.24
CA PHE A 149 11.81 -1.12 -12.61
C PHE A 149 10.40 -1.03 -12.05
N CYS A 150 10.00 0.17 -11.64
CA CYS A 150 8.72 0.44 -10.98
C CYS A 150 8.11 1.79 -11.38
N GLY A 151 6.85 1.99 -10.99
CA GLY A 151 6.06 3.17 -11.36
C GLY A 151 5.11 2.90 -12.53
N LEU A 152 4.79 3.95 -13.28
CA LEU A 152 3.95 3.91 -14.48
C LEU A 152 4.81 3.97 -15.75
N VAL A 153 4.28 3.53 -16.89
CA VAL A 153 4.88 3.83 -18.20
C VAL A 153 4.61 5.32 -18.54
N PRO A 154 5.63 6.16 -18.82
CA PRO A 154 5.41 7.59 -19.05
C PRO A 154 4.62 7.88 -20.32
N SER A 155 3.66 8.81 -20.26
CA SER A 155 2.81 9.21 -21.40
C SER A 155 3.58 9.75 -22.61
N SER A 156 4.80 10.25 -22.41
CA SER A 156 5.69 10.67 -23.49
C SER A 156 6.16 9.52 -24.40
N PHE A 157 5.95 8.26 -24.01
CA PHE A 157 6.26 7.10 -24.85
C PHE A 157 5.37 7.01 -26.10
N ALA A 158 4.21 7.69 -26.15
CA ALA A 158 3.42 7.86 -27.38
C ALA A 158 4.20 8.55 -28.53
N ARG A 159 5.35 9.17 -28.23
CA ARG A 159 6.25 9.75 -29.22
C ARG A 159 7.20 8.74 -29.87
N LEU A 160 7.24 7.49 -29.38
CA LEU A 160 8.04 6.41 -29.91
C LEU A 160 7.26 5.72 -31.05
N THR A 161 6.92 6.49 -32.08
CA THR A 161 5.90 6.11 -33.08
C THR A 161 6.29 4.93 -33.97
N ILE A 162 7.56 4.51 -33.93
CA ILE A 162 8.07 3.34 -34.66
C ILE A 162 8.51 2.19 -33.74
N LEU A 163 8.20 2.27 -32.44
CA LEU A 163 8.50 1.21 -31.48
C LEU A 163 7.71 -0.04 -31.84
N HIS A 164 8.41 -1.09 -32.24
CA HIS A 164 7.88 -2.37 -32.72
C HIS A 164 7.75 -3.39 -31.60
N GLU A 165 8.73 -3.42 -30.69
CA GLU A 165 8.83 -4.40 -29.60
C GLU A 165 8.98 -3.68 -28.25
N PHE A 166 8.02 -3.93 -27.35
CA PHE A 166 7.98 -3.37 -26.00
C PHE A 166 7.84 -4.50 -24.98
N ASP A 167 8.98 -4.93 -24.42
CA ASP A 167 9.05 -5.90 -23.34
C ASP A 167 9.47 -5.22 -22.03
N ILE A 168 8.49 -5.07 -21.15
CA ILE A 168 8.67 -4.57 -19.78
C ILE A 168 8.33 -5.64 -18.73
N SER A 169 8.36 -6.91 -19.11
CA SER A 169 7.90 -8.02 -18.29
C SER A 169 8.87 -8.39 -17.15
N ASN A 170 8.38 -9.15 -16.16
CA ASN A 170 9.12 -9.53 -14.95
C ASN A 170 9.79 -8.31 -14.27
N ASN A 171 8.94 -7.36 -13.87
CA ASN A 171 9.30 -6.08 -13.27
C ASN A 171 8.30 -5.74 -12.14
N ARG A 172 8.17 -4.47 -11.77
CA ARG A 172 7.29 -3.97 -10.70
C ARG A 172 6.50 -2.73 -11.15
N PHE A 173 6.07 -2.71 -12.41
CA PHE A 173 5.21 -1.65 -12.94
C PHE A 173 3.79 -1.81 -12.37
N VAL A 174 3.21 -0.70 -11.92
CA VAL A 174 1.94 -0.64 -11.17
C VAL A 174 0.91 0.20 -11.92
N GLY A 175 -0.35 0.19 -11.47
CA GLY A 175 -1.41 1.07 -11.97
C GLY A 175 -2.30 0.40 -13.02
N PRO A 176 -3.12 1.18 -13.76
CA PRO A 176 -3.99 0.64 -14.81
C PRO A 176 -3.17 0.06 -15.97
N PHE A 177 -3.84 -0.65 -16.90
CA PHE A 177 -3.26 -0.98 -18.20
C PHE A 177 -2.57 0.27 -18.82
N PRO A 178 -1.34 0.16 -19.37
CA PRO A 178 -0.57 1.30 -19.82
C PRO A 178 -1.09 1.84 -21.17
N ASN A 179 -2.22 2.55 -21.16
CA ASN A 179 -2.92 3.05 -22.37
C ASN A 179 -2.03 3.77 -23.39
N VAL A 180 -0.89 4.34 -22.98
CA VAL A 180 0.13 4.91 -23.88
C VAL A 180 0.62 3.94 -24.96
N VAL A 181 0.54 2.62 -24.76
CA VAL A 181 0.89 1.63 -25.81
C VAL A 181 -0.15 1.55 -26.94
N LEU A 182 -1.37 2.05 -26.70
CA LEU A 182 -2.42 2.16 -27.73
C LEU A 182 -2.14 3.33 -28.68
N ASP A 183 -1.37 4.33 -28.22
CA ASP A 183 -0.92 5.49 -29.00
C ASP A 183 0.39 5.23 -29.78
N MET A 184 0.86 3.97 -29.84
CA MET A 184 2.10 3.56 -30.53
C MET A 184 1.79 2.85 -31.87
N PRO A 185 1.66 3.58 -33.00
CA PRO A 185 1.20 2.99 -34.27
C PRO A 185 2.19 1.98 -34.91
N GLY A 186 3.44 1.92 -34.44
CA GLY A 186 4.42 0.93 -34.88
C GLY A 186 4.41 -0.40 -34.11
N LEU A 187 3.69 -0.49 -33.00
CA LEU A 187 3.81 -1.59 -32.04
C LEU A 187 3.22 -2.90 -32.58
N LYS A 188 4.01 -3.98 -32.50
CA LYS A 188 3.61 -5.36 -32.88
C LYS A 188 3.71 -6.36 -31.74
N TYR A 189 4.69 -6.20 -30.85
CA TYR A 189 4.93 -7.10 -29.73
C TYR A 189 4.78 -6.36 -28.39
N LEU A 190 3.79 -6.77 -27.60
CA LEU A 190 3.53 -6.21 -26.27
C LEU A 190 3.67 -7.29 -25.19
N ASP A 191 4.71 -7.15 -24.36
CA ASP A 191 4.90 -7.99 -23.17
C ASP A 191 4.95 -7.16 -21.88
N ILE A 192 3.93 -7.37 -21.05
CA ILE A 192 3.81 -6.79 -19.71
C ILE A 192 3.65 -7.86 -18.62
N ARG A 193 4.02 -9.12 -18.91
CA ARG A 193 3.88 -10.25 -17.97
C ARG A 193 4.61 -10.02 -16.64
N TYR A 194 4.18 -10.71 -15.58
CA TYR A 194 4.86 -10.67 -14.28
C TYR A 194 5.09 -9.23 -13.78
N ASN A 195 3.99 -8.48 -13.66
CA ASN A 195 3.97 -7.11 -13.18
C ASN A 195 2.80 -6.90 -12.20
N GLU A 196 2.55 -5.66 -11.85
CA GLU A 196 1.55 -5.24 -10.86
C GLU A 196 0.42 -4.40 -11.48
N PHE A 197 0.22 -4.49 -12.81
CA PHE A 197 -0.85 -3.80 -13.53
C PHE A 197 -2.23 -4.32 -13.12
N GLU A 198 -3.25 -3.46 -13.13
CA GLU A 198 -4.57 -3.77 -12.59
C GLU A 198 -5.74 -3.08 -13.32
N GLY A 199 -6.97 -3.38 -12.90
CA GLY A 199 -8.17 -2.72 -13.40
C GLY A 199 -8.85 -3.49 -14.53
N VAL A 200 -9.03 -2.82 -15.67
CA VAL A 200 -9.72 -3.34 -16.87
C VAL A 200 -8.75 -3.56 -18.01
N LEU A 201 -9.05 -4.52 -18.89
CA LEU A 201 -8.48 -4.57 -20.23
C LEU A 201 -9.25 -3.58 -21.12
N PRO A 202 -8.60 -2.58 -21.76
CA PRO A 202 -9.28 -1.65 -22.64
C PRO A 202 -9.65 -2.36 -23.96
N PRO A 203 -10.88 -2.18 -24.50
CA PRO A 203 -11.28 -2.73 -25.79
C PRO A 203 -10.28 -2.42 -26.91
N GLN A 204 -9.73 -1.19 -26.92
CA GLN A 204 -8.80 -0.70 -27.93
C GLN A 204 -7.53 -1.55 -28.09
N LEU A 205 -7.15 -2.36 -27.08
CA LEU A 205 -6.05 -3.33 -27.18
C LEU A 205 -6.28 -4.36 -28.31
N PHE A 206 -7.54 -4.68 -28.60
CA PHE A 206 -7.91 -5.66 -29.62
C PHE A 206 -8.23 -5.02 -30.98
N ASP A 207 -8.38 -3.69 -31.03
CA ASP A 207 -8.51 -2.93 -32.28
C ASP A 207 -7.16 -2.49 -32.88
N ILE A 208 -6.05 -2.60 -32.11
CA ILE A 208 -4.69 -2.36 -32.61
C ILE A 208 -4.05 -3.64 -33.18
N ASP A 209 -3.28 -3.47 -34.25
CA ASP A 209 -2.73 -4.55 -35.08
C ASP A 209 -1.47 -5.18 -34.46
N LEU A 210 -1.60 -5.76 -33.27
CA LEU A 210 -0.54 -6.53 -32.60
C LEU A 210 -0.43 -7.96 -33.17
N ASP A 211 0.79 -8.48 -33.26
CA ASP A 211 1.04 -9.90 -33.58
C ASP A 211 1.04 -10.78 -32.32
N ALA A 212 1.42 -10.26 -31.15
CA ALA A 212 1.39 -11.03 -29.89
C ALA A 212 1.08 -10.17 -28.66
N ILE A 213 0.28 -10.74 -27.74
CA ILE A 213 -0.26 -10.06 -26.55
C ILE A 213 0.01 -10.90 -25.29
N PHE A 214 0.95 -10.45 -24.45
CA PHE A 214 1.38 -11.16 -23.26
C PHE A 214 1.08 -10.37 -21.97
N LEU A 215 0.00 -10.72 -21.27
CA LEU A 215 -0.49 -9.98 -20.07
C LEU A 215 -0.50 -10.82 -18.77
N ASN A 216 -0.05 -12.08 -18.80
CA ASN A 216 -0.20 -12.99 -17.66
C ASN A 216 0.57 -12.57 -16.39
N HIS A 217 0.15 -13.11 -15.24
CA HIS A 217 0.71 -12.75 -13.92
C HIS A 217 0.62 -11.22 -13.68
N ASN A 218 -0.62 -10.72 -13.64
CA ASN A 218 -0.98 -9.34 -13.33
C ASN A 218 -2.26 -9.34 -12.44
N ARG A 219 -2.89 -8.17 -12.23
CA ARG A 219 -4.10 -7.99 -11.40
C ARG A 219 -5.28 -7.42 -12.18
N PHE A 220 -5.40 -7.76 -13.46
CA PHE A 220 -6.58 -7.41 -14.25
C PHE A 220 -7.81 -8.14 -13.68
N SER A 221 -8.95 -7.43 -13.61
CA SER A 221 -10.10 -7.83 -12.78
C SER A 221 -11.47 -7.64 -13.47
N SER A 222 -11.46 -7.43 -14.79
CA SER A 222 -12.63 -7.19 -15.64
C SER A 222 -13.11 -8.45 -16.35
N ILE A 223 -14.13 -8.30 -17.20
CA ILE A 223 -14.38 -9.23 -18.30
C ILE A 223 -13.29 -9.11 -19.38
N ILE A 224 -13.25 -10.09 -20.28
CA ILE A 224 -12.58 -9.97 -21.59
C ILE A 224 -13.48 -9.12 -22.50
N PRO A 225 -12.98 -8.07 -23.18
CA PRO A 225 -13.79 -7.25 -24.08
C PRO A 225 -14.38 -8.02 -25.27
N GLU A 226 -15.65 -7.74 -25.60
CA GLU A 226 -16.37 -8.37 -26.72
C GLU A 226 -15.75 -8.14 -28.10
N ASN A 227 -14.83 -7.18 -28.25
CA ASN A 227 -14.09 -6.95 -29.49
C ASN A 227 -12.76 -7.72 -29.58
N ILE A 228 -12.48 -8.68 -28.69
CA ILE A 228 -11.30 -9.57 -28.81
C ILE A 228 -11.16 -10.19 -30.20
N GLY A 229 -12.29 -10.52 -30.85
CA GLY A 229 -12.37 -11.00 -32.23
C GLY A 229 -11.74 -10.11 -33.31
N HIS A 230 -11.57 -8.80 -33.05
CA HIS A 230 -10.94 -7.87 -34.00
C HIS A 230 -9.42 -8.04 -34.09
N SER A 231 -8.79 -8.69 -33.10
CA SER A 231 -7.33 -8.71 -32.98
C SER A 231 -6.67 -9.70 -33.95
N ASN A 232 -5.65 -9.23 -34.65
CA ASN A 232 -4.84 -10.03 -35.58
C ASN A 232 -3.77 -10.91 -34.88
N ALA A 233 -3.69 -10.89 -33.55
CA ALA A 233 -2.64 -11.55 -32.78
C ALA A 233 -2.66 -13.08 -32.96
N SER A 234 -1.48 -13.69 -33.14
CA SER A 234 -1.34 -15.15 -33.17
C SER A 234 -1.19 -15.76 -31.78
N VAL A 235 -0.83 -14.97 -30.77
CA VAL A 235 -0.67 -15.45 -29.38
C VAL A 235 -1.33 -14.47 -28.42
N ILE A 236 -2.27 -14.97 -27.61
CA ILE A 236 -2.86 -14.22 -26.48
C ILE A 236 -2.75 -15.02 -25.19
N VAL A 237 -2.02 -14.45 -24.21
CA VAL A 237 -1.80 -15.05 -22.88
C VAL A 237 -2.32 -14.11 -21.80
N LEU A 238 -3.50 -14.44 -21.25
CA LEU A 238 -4.19 -13.69 -20.18
C LEU A 238 -4.14 -14.43 -18.82
N ALA A 239 -3.33 -15.49 -18.72
CA ALA A 239 -3.29 -16.37 -17.56
C ALA A 239 -2.94 -15.65 -16.23
N ASP A 240 -3.21 -16.31 -15.11
CA ASP A 240 -2.81 -15.85 -13.76
C ASP A 240 -3.23 -14.41 -13.48
N ASN A 241 -4.53 -14.16 -13.60
CA ASN A 241 -5.17 -12.86 -13.40
C ASN A 241 -6.48 -13.03 -12.61
N GLY A 242 -7.21 -11.93 -12.42
CA GLY A 242 -8.52 -11.93 -11.76
C GLY A 242 -9.69 -11.75 -12.72
N LEU A 243 -9.56 -12.12 -14.01
CA LEU A 243 -10.58 -11.89 -15.04
C LEU A 243 -11.86 -12.69 -14.76
N LYS A 244 -13.02 -12.14 -15.11
CA LYS A 244 -14.38 -12.61 -14.74
C LYS A 244 -15.29 -12.67 -15.96
N GLY A 245 -16.54 -13.09 -15.75
CA GLY A 245 -17.53 -13.20 -16.82
C GLY A 245 -17.24 -14.42 -17.69
N CYS A 246 -17.53 -14.30 -18.98
CA CYS A 246 -17.42 -15.37 -19.96
C CYS A 246 -16.28 -15.10 -20.96
N ILE A 247 -16.02 -16.03 -21.88
CA ILE A 247 -15.20 -15.76 -23.07
C ILE A 247 -16.14 -15.25 -24.17
N PRO A 248 -15.91 -14.07 -24.77
CA PRO A 248 -16.67 -13.56 -25.91
C PRO A 248 -16.76 -14.56 -27.07
N THR A 249 -17.94 -14.69 -27.67
CA THR A 249 -18.14 -15.52 -28.88
C THR A 249 -17.36 -14.99 -30.08
N SER A 250 -17.07 -13.69 -30.09
CA SER A 250 -16.25 -13.02 -31.11
C SER A 250 -14.84 -13.57 -31.23
N ILE A 251 -14.30 -14.28 -30.22
CA ILE A 251 -12.95 -14.86 -30.30
C ILE A 251 -12.75 -15.72 -31.55
N GLY A 252 -13.80 -16.38 -32.05
CA GLY A 252 -13.78 -17.16 -33.30
C GLY A 252 -13.50 -16.37 -34.58
N GLN A 253 -13.48 -15.04 -34.51
CA GLN A 253 -13.09 -14.16 -35.63
C GLN A 253 -11.56 -14.06 -35.79
N MET A 254 -10.78 -14.45 -34.76
CA MET A 254 -9.32 -14.37 -34.74
C MET A 254 -8.64 -15.45 -35.59
N ALA A 255 -8.76 -15.33 -36.92
CA ALA A 255 -8.29 -16.36 -37.87
C ALA A 255 -6.78 -16.68 -37.83
N ARG A 256 -5.94 -15.84 -37.19
CA ARG A 256 -4.48 -16.02 -37.05
C ARG A 256 -4.05 -16.70 -35.74
N LEU A 257 -4.98 -17.01 -34.84
CA LEU A 257 -4.68 -17.39 -33.46
C LEU A 257 -4.13 -18.82 -33.33
N ASP A 258 -2.84 -18.91 -32.99
CA ASP A 258 -2.09 -20.15 -32.73
C ASP A 258 -2.18 -20.59 -31.26
N GLU A 259 -2.17 -19.66 -30.30
CA GLU A 259 -2.15 -19.98 -28.86
C GLU A 259 -3.11 -19.11 -28.03
N VAL A 260 -3.96 -19.78 -27.24
CA VAL A 260 -4.96 -19.18 -26.34
C VAL A 260 -4.78 -19.72 -24.93
N ILE A 261 -4.31 -18.87 -24.01
CA ILE A 261 -3.99 -19.28 -22.63
C ILE A 261 -4.68 -18.30 -21.65
N PHE A 262 -5.83 -18.71 -21.14
CA PHE A 262 -6.68 -17.95 -20.20
C PHE A 262 -6.73 -18.59 -18.80
N SER A 263 -5.79 -19.48 -18.50
CA SER A 263 -5.81 -20.29 -17.28
C SER A 263 -5.56 -19.51 -15.99
N ASN A 264 -5.96 -20.10 -14.86
CA ASN A 264 -5.84 -19.49 -13.52
C ASN A 264 -6.47 -18.08 -13.45
N ASN A 265 -7.77 -18.03 -13.73
CA ASN A 265 -8.59 -16.83 -13.70
C ASN A 265 -9.91 -17.11 -12.96
N GLN A 266 -10.88 -16.19 -13.05
CA GLN A 266 -12.22 -16.34 -12.47
C GLN A 266 -13.31 -16.40 -13.57
N LEU A 267 -12.93 -16.78 -14.80
CA LEU A 267 -13.85 -16.94 -15.93
C LEU A 267 -14.87 -18.05 -15.64
N SER A 268 -16.04 -17.92 -16.24
CA SER A 268 -17.28 -18.62 -15.89
C SER A 268 -18.21 -18.69 -17.09
N GLY A 269 -19.43 -19.20 -16.89
CA GLY A 269 -20.34 -19.49 -18.00
C GLY A 269 -19.96 -20.78 -18.73
N CYS A 270 -20.55 -21.03 -19.89
CA CYS A 270 -20.14 -22.14 -20.75
C CYS A 270 -18.91 -21.76 -21.59
N VAL A 271 -18.19 -22.78 -22.06
CA VAL A 271 -17.16 -22.62 -23.11
C VAL A 271 -17.89 -22.23 -24.40
N PRO A 272 -17.61 -21.08 -25.03
CA PRO A 272 -18.41 -20.59 -26.16
C PRO A 272 -18.14 -21.38 -27.44
N ASP A 273 -19.20 -21.60 -28.22
CA ASP A 273 -19.11 -22.34 -29.49
C ASP A 273 -18.18 -21.65 -30.49
N GLY A 274 -18.05 -20.32 -30.45
CA GLY A 274 -17.14 -19.56 -31.32
C GLY A 274 -15.67 -19.98 -31.26
N LEU A 275 -15.22 -20.68 -30.21
CA LEU A 275 -13.89 -21.31 -30.19
C LEU A 275 -13.72 -22.37 -31.29
N GLU A 276 -14.80 -22.97 -31.82
CA GLU A 276 -14.75 -23.96 -32.91
C GLU A 276 -14.14 -23.41 -34.21
N LEU A 277 -14.24 -22.10 -34.42
CA LEU A 277 -13.80 -21.43 -35.64
C LEU A 277 -12.27 -21.24 -35.69
N LEU A 278 -11.58 -21.48 -34.57
CA LEU A 278 -10.14 -21.32 -34.42
C LEU A 278 -9.35 -22.50 -35.02
N GLU A 279 -9.58 -22.84 -36.29
CA GLU A 279 -9.00 -24.03 -36.94
C GLU A 279 -7.45 -24.09 -36.86
N ASN A 280 -6.78 -22.94 -36.73
CA ASN A 280 -5.31 -22.82 -36.65
C ASN A 280 -4.72 -23.05 -35.24
N THR A 281 -5.51 -22.92 -34.17
CA THR A 281 -5.00 -22.97 -32.79
C THR A 281 -4.36 -24.31 -32.45
N LYS A 282 -3.15 -24.24 -31.89
CA LYS A 282 -2.28 -25.33 -31.43
C LYS A 282 -2.42 -25.57 -29.92
N VAL A 283 -2.56 -24.50 -29.13
CA VAL A 283 -2.65 -24.55 -27.67
C VAL A 283 -3.92 -23.84 -27.21
N LEU A 284 -4.78 -24.57 -26.49
CA LEU A 284 -5.97 -24.04 -25.83
C LEU A 284 -5.95 -24.43 -24.35
N ASP A 285 -5.58 -23.48 -23.48
CA ASP A 285 -5.57 -23.67 -22.02
C ASP A 285 -6.59 -22.75 -21.34
N LEU A 286 -7.67 -23.37 -20.86
CA LEU A 286 -8.76 -22.77 -20.10
C LEU A 286 -8.77 -23.26 -18.64
N SER A 287 -7.69 -23.91 -18.19
CA SER A 287 -7.64 -24.57 -16.89
C SER A 287 -7.72 -23.63 -15.69
N ASN A 288 -8.11 -24.14 -14.52
CA ASN A 288 -8.17 -23.39 -13.26
C ASN A 288 -9.09 -22.15 -13.39
N ASN A 289 -10.34 -22.40 -13.81
CA ASN A 289 -11.41 -21.41 -13.98
C ASN A 289 -12.72 -21.98 -13.38
N LYS A 290 -13.87 -21.42 -13.74
CA LYS A 290 -15.22 -21.82 -13.27
C LYS A 290 -16.15 -22.13 -14.45
N PHE A 291 -15.62 -22.64 -15.56
CA PHE A 291 -16.43 -23.01 -16.73
C PHE A 291 -17.37 -24.16 -16.39
N VAL A 292 -18.62 -24.05 -16.84
CA VAL A 292 -19.73 -25.00 -16.60
C VAL A 292 -20.29 -25.52 -17.94
N GLY A 293 -21.26 -26.43 -17.88
CA GLY A 293 -21.87 -27.02 -19.07
C GLY A 293 -21.10 -28.22 -19.60
N THR A 294 -21.10 -28.41 -20.92
CA THR A 294 -20.35 -29.46 -21.65
C THR A 294 -19.22 -28.85 -22.48
N ILE A 295 -18.35 -29.68 -23.06
CA ILE A 295 -17.48 -29.21 -24.15
C ILE A 295 -18.34 -29.10 -25.43
N PRO A 296 -18.25 -28.01 -26.22
CA PRO A 296 -18.95 -27.90 -27.50
C PRO A 296 -18.59 -29.03 -28.48
N GLU A 297 -19.59 -29.55 -29.22
CA GLU A 297 -19.34 -30.55 -30.28
C GLU A 297 -18.45 -29.97 -31.40
N GLY A 298 -18.53 -28.65 -31.62
CA GLY A 298 -17.69 -27.88 -32.54
C GLY A 298 -16.19 -27.99 -32.32
N PHE A 299 -15.72 -28.43 -31.14
CA PHE A 299 -14.28 -28.68 -30.89
C PHE A 299 -13.69 -29.74 -31.85
N ALA A 300 -14.53 -30.51 -32.55
CA ALA A 300 -14.18 -31.31 -33.72
C ALA A 300 -13.39 -30.54 -34.82
N ASN A 301 -13.62 -29.23 -34.95
CA ASN A 301 -13.05 -28.39 -36.01
C ASN A 301 -11.61 -27.93 -35.72
N LEU A 302 -11.12 -28.09 -34.47
CA LEU A 302 -9.78 -27.71 -34.00
C LEU A 302 -8.67 -28.65 -34.53
N LYS A 303 -8.59 -28.78 -35.85
CA LYS A 303 -7.73 -29.77 -36.54
C LYS A 303 -6.23 -29.56 -36.26
N ASN A 304 -5.81 -28.31 -35.99
CA ASN A 304 -4.41 -28.01 -35.68
C ASN A 304 -4.04 -28.15 -34.20
N VAL A 305 -4.98 -28.45 -33.29
CA VAL A 305 -4.70 -28.42 -31.85
C VAL A 305 -3.79 -29.58 -31.42
N GLU A 306 -2.75 -29.22 -30.67
CA GLU A 306 -1.70 -30.10 -30.14
C GLU A 306 -1.88 -30.28 -28.62
N MET A 307 -2.36 -29.25 -27.91
CA MET A 307 -2.67 -29.29 -26.49
C MET A 307 -4.03 -28.65 -26.17
N ILE A 308 -4.89 -29.39 -25.48
CA ILE A 308 -6.09 -28.87 -24.81
C ILE A 308 -5.93 -29.09 -23.30
N ASP A 309 -6.07 -28.03 -22.51
CA ASP A 309 -6.10 -28.12 -21.05
C ASP A 309 -7.33 -27.39 -20.49
N ILE A 310 -8.17 -28.16 -19.80
CA ILE A 310 -9.42 -27.70 -19.18
C ILE A 310 -9.53 -28.16 -17.72
N ARG A 311 -8.43 -28.64 -17.10
CA ARG A 311 -8.46 -29.12 -15.70
C ARG A 311 -8.92 -28.04 -14.73
N HIS A 312 -9.40 -28.46 -13.55
CA HIS A 312 -9.85 -27.56 -12.49
C HIS A 312 -10.91 -26.55 -12.99
N ASN A 313 -12.04 -27.09 -13.46
CA ASN A 313 -13.25 -26.37 -13.86
C ASN A 313 -14.50 -27.12 -13.31
N GLU A 314 -15.69 -26.64 -13.65
CA GLU A 314 -16.99 -27.25 -13.27
C GLU A 314 -17.69 -27.93 -14.46
N LEU A 315 -16.92 -28.37 -15.47
CA LEU A 315 -17.45 -29.00 -16.70
C LEU A 315 -18.05 -30.40 -16.44
N THR A 316 -19.09 -30.74 -17.18
CA THR A 316 -19.97 -31.90 -16.95
C THR A 316 -20.22 -32.70 -18.24
N GLY A 317 -20.96 -33.80 -18.13
CA GLY A 317 -21.43 -34.59 -19.28
C GLY A 317 -20.39 -35.58 -19.82
N THR A 318 -20.42 -35.78 -21.14
CA THR A 318 -19.61 -36.77 -21.87
C THR A 318 -18.38 -36.12 -22.50
N VAL A 319 -17.22 -36.76 -22.39
CA VAL A 319 -16.06 -36.45 -23.24
C VAL A 319 -16.17 -37.29 -24.52
N GLY A 320 -16.48 -36.63 -25.63
CA GLY A 320 -16.78 -37.26 -26.91
C GLY A 320 -15.56 -37.71 -27.71
N ASP A 321 -15.72 -38.81 -28.45
CA ASP A 321 -14.70 -39.47 -29.27
C ASP A 321 -13.95 -38.50 -30.18
N VAL A 322 -14.67 -37.51 -30.72
CA VAL A 322 -14.17 -36.60 -31.76
C VAL A 322 -12.96 -35.80 -31.27
N ILE A 323 -13.00 -35.31 -30.02
CA ILE A 323 -11.90 -34.60 -29.37
C ILE A 323 -10.68 -35.54 -29.25
N CYS A 324 -10.88 -36.74 -28.70
CA CYS A 324 -9.82 -37.73 -28.50
C CYS A 324 -9.22 -38.29 -29.81
N THR A 325 -9.84 -38.01 -30.97
CA THR A 325 -9.34 -38.37 -32.30
C THR A 325 -8.68 -37.24 -33.09
N LEU A 326 -8.73 -35.98 -32.62
CA LEU A 326 -8.21 -34.80 -33.34
C LEU A 326 -6.79 -35.04 -33.90
N PRO A 327 -6.50 -34.64 -35.15
CA PRO A 327 -5.39 -35.22 -35.90
C PRO A 327 -3.99 -34.89 -35.33
N LYS A 328 -3.79 -33.70 -34.75
CA LYS A 328 -2.53 -33.29 -34.12
C LYS A 328 -2.45 -33.43 -32.59
N LEU A 329 -3.55 -33.75 -31.91
CA LEU A 329 -3.64 -33.72 -30.45
C LEU A 329 -2.61 -34.65 -29.77
N MET A 330 -1.76 -34.08 -28.91
CA MET A 330 -0.71 -34.76 -28.14
C MET A 330 -0.99 -34.75 -26.62
N ASN A 331 -1.66 -33.72 -26.09
CA ASN A 331 -2.02 -33.62 -24.67
C ASN A 331 -3.47 -33.16 -24.52
N PHE A 332 -4.29 -33.94 -23.80
CA PHE A 332 -5.62 -33.52 -23.38
C PHE A 332 -5.82 -33.74 -21.87
N THR A 333 -5.74 -32.64 -21.13
CA THR A 333 -5.81 -32.65 -19.67
C THR A 333 -7.15 -32.08 -19.21
N PHE A 334 -7.98 -32.91 -18.55
CA PHE A 334 -9.34 -32.55 -18.14
C PHE A 334 -9.66 -32.95 -16.69
N SER A 335 -8.62 -33.09 -15.86
CA SER A 335 -8.74 -33.54 -14.48
C SER A 335 -9.41 -32.52 -13.52
N ASP A 336 -9.97 -33.01 -12.42
CA ASP A 336 -10.74 -32.21 -11.43
C ASP A 336 -12.01 -31.52 -11.96
N ASN A 337 -12.60 -32.01 -13.07
CA ASN A 337 -13.93 -31.65 -13.56
C ASN A 337 -15.03 -32.60 -13.03
N TYR A 338 -16.23 -32.61 -13.62
CA TYR A 338 -17.37 -33.45 -13.26
C TYR A 338 -17.89 -34.29 -14.46
N PHE A 339 -17.04 -34.58 -15.44
CA PHE A 339 -17.39 -35.48 -16.54
C PHE A 339 -17.81 -36.86 -16.01
N ASN A 340 -18.93 -37.39 -16.52
CA ASN A 340 -19.56 -38.62 -16.03
C ASN A 340 -19.47 -39.81 -17.01
N ARG A 341 -19.05 -39.54 -18.26
CA ARG A 341 -18.90 -40.52 -19.33
C ARG A 341 -17.70 -40.17 -20.21
N LEU A 342 -17.01 -41.20 -20.70
CA LEU A 342 -16.11 -41.12 -21.86
C LEU A 342 -16.74 -41.94 -23.00
N GLU A 343 -16.46 -41.60 -24.24
CA GLU A 343 -16.75 -42.48 -25.38
C GLU A 343 -15.57 -43.44 -25.67
N GLU A 344 -15.76 -44.44 -26.53
CA GLU A 344 -14.87 -45.60 -26.64
C GLU A 344 -13.42 -45.23 -27.01
N LYS A 345 -13.23 -44.22 -27.86
CA LYS A 345 -11.93 -43.71 -28.30
C LYS A 345 -11.29 -42.75 -27.29
N CYS A 346 -12.07 -42.23 -26.33
CA CYS A 346 -11.56 -41.55 -25.15
C CYS A 346 -11.23 -42.52 -24.00
N GLU A 347 -11.80 -43.74 -24.00
CA GLU A 347 -11.46 -44.77 -23.01
C GLU A 347 -10.11 -45.43 -23.25
N LYS A 348 -9.62 -45.46 -24.49
CA LYS A 348 -8.35 -46.06 -24.92
C LYS A 348 -7.66 -45.12 -25.92
N PRO A 349 -6.40 -44.67 -25.69
CA PRO A 349 -5.71 -43.79 -26.62
C PRO A 349 -5.65 -44.34 -28.05
N VAL A 350 -6.27 -43.64 -29.01
CA VAL A 350 -6.33 -44.05 -30.42
C VAL A 350 -4.96 -44.03 -31.10
N LYS A 351 -4.06 -43.16 -30.63
CA LYS A 351 -2.68 -43.05 -31.10
C LYS A 351 -1.73 -43.28 -29.91
N PRO A 352 -0.61 -43.99 -30.09
CA PRO A 352 0.45 -44.04 -29.10
C PRO A 352 0.98 -42.63 -28.79
N GLY A 353 1.24 -42.33 -27.52
CA GLY A 353 1.88 -41.09 -27.10
C GLY A 353 0.95 -39.94 -26.69
N ILE A 354 -0.37 -40.02 -26.94
CA ILE A 354 -1.30 -38.99 -26.43
C ILE A 354 -1.38 -39.08 -24.90
N VAL A 355 -1.11 -37.98 -24.20
CA VAL A 355 -1.27 -37.85 -22.76
C VAL A 355 -2.72 -37.45 -22.45
N PHE A 356 -3.39 -38.27 -21.63
CA PHE A 356 -4.72 -37.96 -21.09
C PHE A 356 -4.68 -37.95 -19.57
N ASP A 357 -5.07 -36.85 -18.93
CA ASP A 357 -5.34 -36.82 -17.48
C ASP A 357 -6.84 -36.64 -17.21
N ASN A 358 -7.47 -37.75 -16.80
CA ASN A 358 -8.89 -37.84 -16.48
C ASN A 358 -9.17 -37.97 -14.96
N ARG A 359 -8.15 -37.80 -14.10
CA ARG A 359 -8.26 -37.98 -12.65
C ARG A 359 -9.25 -36.97 -12.04
N LYS A 360 -9.82 -37.31 -10.89
CA LYS A 360 -10.78 -36.49 -10.13
C LYS A 360 -12.01 -36.04 -10.95
N ASN A 361 -12.47 -36.84 -11.91
CA ASN A 361 -13.78 -36.66 -12.56
C ASN A 361 -14.85 -37.52 -11.88
N CYS A 362 -16.02 -37.69 -12.50
CA CYS A 362 -17.13 -38.52 -12.03
C CYS A 362 -17.28 -39.82 -12.85
N LEU A 363 -16.17 -40.32 -13.41
CA LEU A 363 -16.14 -41.44 -14.34
C LEU A 363 -16.22 -42.78 -13.60
N LYS A 364 -17.38 -43.45 -13.65
CA LYS A 364 -17.60 -44.73 -12.97
C LYS A 364 -16.62 -45.79 -13.47
N GLY A 365 -15.96 -46.48 -12.55
CA GLY A 365 -15.00 -47.55 -12.85
C GLY A 365 -13.57 -47.11 -13.23
N LYS A 366 -13.30 -45.80 -13.36
CA LYS A 366 -11.93 -45.30 -13.58
C LYS A 366 -11.21 -45.03 -12.23
N PRO A 367 -9.88 -45.10 -12.15
CA PRO A 367 -9.14 -44.83 -10.92
C PRO A 367 -9.07 -43.33 -10.58
N GLY A 368 -8.87 -43.02 -9.30
CA GLY A 368 -8.54 -41.67 -8.82
C GLY A 368 -9.63 -40.61 -9.00
N GLN A 369 -10.91 -41.00 -9.00
CA GLN A 369 -12.06 -40.15 -9.29
C GLN A 369 -12.62 -39.44 -8.03
N LYS A 370 -13.51 -38.46 -8.22
CA LYS A 370 -14.28 -37.82 -7.13
C LYS A 370 -15.27 -38.82 -6.52
N ASP A 371 -15.60 -38.63 -5.25
CA ASP A 371 -16.60 -39.44 -4.56
C ASP A 371 -18.04 -39.02 -4.92
N GLU A 372 -18.98 -39.96 -4.82
CA GLU A 372 -20.38 -39.77 -5.26
C GLU A 372 -21.06 -38.58 -4.54
N LYS A 373 -20.66 -38.21 -3.32
CA LYS A 373 -21.22 -37.04 -2.63
C LYS A 373 -20.82 -35.71 -3.28
N ARG A 374 -19.67 -35.66 -3.95
CA ARG A 374 -19.22 -34.50 -4.75
C ARG A 374 -19.80 -34.54 -6.17
N CYS A 375 -20.00 -35.73 -6.74
CA CYS A 375 -20.51 -35.89 -8.10
C CYS A 375 -22.03 -35.67 -8.21
N SER A 376 -22.83 -36.35 -7.39
CA SER A 376 -24.30 -36.33 -7.49
C SER A 376 -24.95 -34.92 -7.51
N PRO A 377 -24.49 -33.90 -6.75
CA PRO A 377 -25.09 -32.57 -6.80
C PRO A 377 -24.89 -31.81 -8.13
N VAL A 378 -23.76 -32.05 -8.81
CA VAL A 378 -23.38 -31.32 -10.02
C VAL A 378 -23.82 -32.09 -11.27
N VAL A 379 -23.57 -33.39 -11.33
CA VAL A 379 -23.83 -34.25 -12.50
C VAL A 379 -25.32 -34.35 -12.86
N ASN A 380 -26.22 -34.18 -11.88
CA ASN A 380 -27.68 -34.19 -12.12
C ASN A 380 -28.26 -32.80 -12.45
N ARG A 381 -27.46 -31.73 -12.42
CA ARG A 381 -27.89 -30.38 -12.78
C ARG A 381 -27.84 -30.21 -14.30
N LYS A 382 -29.01 -30.08 -14.94
CA LYS A 382 -29.05 -29.54 -16.30
C LYS A 382 -28.54 -28.10 -16.27
N ILE A 383 -27.62 -27.80 -17.18
CA ILE A 383 -27.08 -26.47 -17.45
C ILE A 383 -27.48 -26.17 -18.89
N ASP A 384 -28.12 -25.03 -19.08
CA ASP A 384 -28.52 -24.51 -20.38
C ASP A 384 -27.53 -23.40 -20.72
N CYS A 385 -26.75 -23.59 -21.80
CA CYS A 385 -25.70 -22.64 -22.18
C CYS A 385 -26.25 -21.41 -22.90
N GLU A 386 -27.48 -21.45 -23.43
CA GLU A 386 -28.12 -20.27 -24.03
C GLU A 386 -28.47 -19.25 -22.94
N SER A 387 -29.01 -19.70 -21.80
CA SER A 387 -29.31 -18.83 -20.64
C SER A 387 -28.12 -18.60 -19.67
N VAL A 388 -26.93 -19.14 -19.98
CA VAL A 388 -25.69 -18.99 -19.19
C VAL A 388 -24.53 -18.39 -20.03
N GLY A 389 -24.80 -18.05 -21.29
CA GLY A 389 -23.85 -17.43 -22.22
C GLY A 389 -23.67 -15.91 -22.03
N CYS A 390 -22.79 -15.33 -22.85
CA CYS A 390 -22.39 -13.91 -22.81
C CYS A 390 -23.56 -12.94 -23.07
N ASP A 391 -24.54 -13.37 -23.86
CA ASP A 391 -25.63 -12.53 -24.38
C ASP A 391 -26.73 -12.21 -23.36
N SER A 392 -26.68 -12.82 -22.16
CA SER A 392 -27.56 -12.41 -21.05
C SER A 392 -27.07 -11.09 -20.45
N PRO A 393 -27.92 -10.04 -20.37
CA PRO A 393 -27.53 -8.78 -19.75
C PRO A 393 -27.00 -9.01 -18.32
N ILE A 394 -25.75 -8.62 -18.08
CA ILE A 394 -25.15 -8.66 -16.74
C ILE A 394 -25.81 -7.55 -15.92
N ASP A 395 -26.89 -7.90 -15.21
CA ASP A 395 -27.53 -7.03 -14.24
C ASP A 395 -26.50 -6.61 -13.19
N SER A 396 -26.25 -5.30 -13.10
CA SER A 396 -25.51 -4.71 -11.99
C SER A 396 -26.34 -4.85 -10.72
N ASP A 397 -25.68 -5.17 -9.60
CA ASP A 397 -26.23 -5.09 -8.24
C ASP A 397 -27.34 -6.10 -7.82
N GLU A 398 -27.06 -7.41 -7.88
CA GLU A 398 -27.75 -8.39 -7.00
C GLU A 398 -27.22 -8.30 -5.56
N GLU A 399 -27.89 -7.52 -4.69
CA GLU A 399 -27.69 -7.59 -3.23
C GLU A 399 -28.03 -9.00 -2.70
N PRO A 400 -27.30 -9.56 -1.71
CA PRO A 400 -27.67 -10.82 -1.06
C PRO A 400 -29.11 -10.77 -0.50
N LYS A 401 -30.04 -11.41 -1.22
CA LYS A 401 -31.47 -11.44 -0.89
C LYS A 401 -31.73 -11.84 0.56
N LYS A 402 -32.20 -10.88 1.36
CA LYS A 402 -32.58 -11.03 2.77
C LYS A 402 -33.48 -12.27 2.97
N ARG A 403 -33.10 -13.17 3.89
CA ARG A 403 -33.92 -14.33 4.31
C ARG A 403 -35.31 -13.84 4.76
N LYS A 404 -36.33 -14.04 3.93
CA LYS A 404 -37.74 -13.83 4.35
C LYS A 404 -38.16 -14.99 5.26
N VAL A 405 -38.77 -14.66 6.39
CA VAL A 405 -39.58 -15.60 7.19
C VAL A 405 -40.73 -16.10 6.31
N PRO A 406 -41.10 -17.39 6.33
CA PRO A 406 -42.17 -17.91 5.48
C PRO A 406 -43.49 -17.19 5.73
N LYS A 407 -44.05 -16.55 4.70
CA LYS A 407 -45.46 -16.10 4.70
C LYS A 407 -46.32 -17.09 3.91
N ARG A 408 -47.46 -17.41 4.50
CA ARG A 408 -48.45 -18.39 4.04
C ARG A 408 -49.13 -17.93 2.75
N LEU A 409 -49.48 -18.87 1.86
CA LEU A 409 -50.34 -18.59 0.71
C LEU A 409 -51.76 -18.16 1.17
N PRO A 410 -52.47 -17.33 0.38
CA PRO A 410 -53.83 -16.91 0.68
C PRO A 410 -54.85 -18.03 0.38
N PRO A 411 -55.96 -18.12 1.12
CA PRO A 411 -57.12 -18.93 0.74
C PRO A 411 -57.97 -18.21 -0.33
N PRO A 412 -58.75 -18.96 -1.14
CA PRO A 412 -59.72 -18.36 -2.08
C PRO A 412 -60.91 -17.72 -1.35
N SER A 413 -61.60 -16.79 -2.03
CA SER A 413 -62.81 -16.12 -1.52
C SER A 413 -64.08 -16.98 -1.71
N PRO A 414 -65.13 -16.79 -0.86
CA PRO A 414 -66.29 -17.68 -0.82
C PRO A 414 -67.49 -17.20 -1.67
N GLU A 415 -68.36 -18.16 -2.00
CA GLU A 415 -69.76 -17.93 -2.44
C GLU A 415 -70.77 -18.34 -1.33
N PRO A 416 -72.07 -17.98 -1.43
CA PRO A 416 -72.82 -17.56 -0.24
C PRO A 416 -73.69 -18.62 0.48
N SER A 417 -73.65 -18.54 1.81
CA SER A 417 -74.73 -18.73 2.82
C SER A 417 -75.84 -19.78 2.65
N SER A 418 -76.03 -20.56 3.72
CA SER A 418 -77.36 -21.00 4.19
C SER A 418 -77.56 -20.61 5.67
N PRO A 419 -78.80 -20.40 6.15
CA PRO A 419 -79.06 -19.74 7.44
C PRO A 419 -79.02 -20.69 8.67
N PRO A 420 -78.75 -20.15 9.88
CA PRO A 420 -78.58 -20.95 11.11
C PRO A 420 -79.90 -21.27 11.85
N PRO A 421 -80.00 -22.42 12.53
CA PRO A 421 -81.03 -22.68 13.54
C PRO A 421 -80.85 -21.84 14.82
N VAL A 422 -81.97 -21.55 15.50
CA VAL A 422 -82.04 -20.74 16.73
C VAL A 422 -81.70 -21.57 18.00
N PRO A 423 -81.12 -20.98 19.08
CA PRO A 423 -80.53 -21.74 20.18
C PRO A 423 -81.53 -22.35 21.18
N LEU A 424 -81.06 -23.37 21.91
CA LEU A 424 -81.70 -23.96 23.10
C LEU A 424 -80.73 -23.93 24.32
N PRO A 425 -81.24 -24.06 25.57
CA PRO A 425 -80.65 -23.36 26.72
C PRO A 425 -79.42 -24.01 27.38
N PRO A 426 -78.60 -23.24 28.11
CA PRO A 426 -77.45 -23.76 28.86
C PRO A 426 -77.89 -24.64 30.05
N LYS A 427 -77.24 -25.80 30.19
CA LYS A 427 -77.34 -26.72 31.35
C LYS A 427 -75.96 -27.39 31.60
N PRO A 428 -75.72 -28.02 32.77
CA PRO A 428 -74.62 -27.57 33.62
C PRO A 428 -73.34 -28.40 33.52
N SER A 429 -72.23 -27.80 33.96
CA SER A 429 -70.88 -28.36 33.95
C SER A 429 -70.71 -29.65 34.77
N PRO A 430 -70.29 -30.77 34.16
CA PRO A 430 -69.76 -31.94 34.88
C PRO A 430 -68.33 -31.70 35.40
N PRO A 431 -67.85 -32.47 36.40
CA PRO A 431 -66.57 -32.22 37.08
C PRO A 431 -65.35 -32.79 36.33
N PRO A 432 -64.16 -32.16 36.44
CA PRO A 432 -62.92 -32.66 35.86
C PRO A 432 -62.25 -33.75 36.71
N VAL A 433 -61.70 -34.78 36.05
CA VAL A 433 -60.85 -35.84 36.65
C VAL A 433 -59.51 -35.92 35.89
N LYS A 434 -58.46 -36.38 36.56
CA LYS A 434 -57.06 -35.96 36.34
C LYS A 434 -56.24 -36.79 35.33
N PRO A 435 -55.28 -36.18 34.60
CA PRO A 435 -54.13 -36.86 34.01
C PRO A 435 -52.98 -37.13 35.03
N PRO A 436 -51.98 -37.98 34.68
CA PRO A 436 -50.78 -38.22 35.49
C PRO A 436 -49.75 -37.06 35.48
N PRO A 437 -48.74 -37.06 36.37
CA PRO A 437 -47.92 -35.88 36.66
C PRO A 437 -46.64 -35.71 35.83
N THR A 438 -46.20 -34.45 35.71
CA THR A 438 -44.85 -34.04 35.27
C THR A 438 -44.26 -32.99 36.26
N PRO A 439 -42.93 -32.89 36.43
CA PRO A 439 -42.33 -32.00 37.44
C PRO A 439 -42.37 -30.51 37.07
N VAL A 440 -42.46 -29.64 38.08
CA VAL A 440 -42.68 -28.19 37.94
C VAL A 440 -41.39 -27.38 38.15
N PRO A 441 -41.11 -26.37 37.31
CA PRO A 441 -40.23 -25.24 37.62
C PRO A 441 -41.04 -23.98 37.98
N GLU A 442 -40.80 -23.36 39.14
CA GLU A 442 -41.51 -22.13 39.58
C GLU A 442 -40.56 -21.01 40.06
N ALA A 443 -41.11 -19.83 40.39
CA ALA A 443 -40.46 -18.53 40.28
C ALA A 443 -39.87 -17.94 41.60
N PRO A 444 -38.98 -16.92 41.53
CA PRO A 444 -38.31 -16.34 42.70
C PRO A 444 -38.92 -15.02 43.22
N LYS A 445 -39.09 -14.90 44.56
CA LYS A 445 -39.22 -13.68 45.42
C LYS A 445 -39.74 -14.08 46.82
N PRO A 446 -39.70 -13.22 47.87
CA PRO A 446 -38.85 -12.07 48.16
C PRO A 446 -37.99 -12.27 49.46
N PRO A 447 -37.08 -11.35 49.85
CA PRO A 447 -36.12 -11.61 50.94
C PRO A 447 -36.57 -11.16 52.36
N PRO A 448 -36.32 -11.95 53.42
CA PRO A 448 -36.25 -11.51 54.81
C PRO A 448 -34.79 -11.24 55.26
N ALA A 449 -34.61 -10.39 56.27
CA ALA A 449 -33.29 -9.95 56.77
C ALA A 449 -32.65 -10.90 57.81
N ILE A 450 -31.30 -10.89 57.89
CA ILE A 450 -30.51 -11.60 58.93
C ILE A 450 -29.40 -10.67 59.45
N SER A 451 -29.17 -10.72 60.77
CA SER A 451 -28.25 -9.87 61.55
C SER A 451 -26.85 -10.53 61.73
N PRO A 452 -25.83 -9.87 62.33
CA PRO A 452 -24.42 -10.22 62.09
C PRO A 452 -23.82 -11.33 62.98
N PRO A 453 -22.74 -12.01 62.53
CA PRO A 453 -21.92 -12.89 63.37
C PRO A 453 -20.93 -12.16 64.33
N PRO A 454 -20.39 -12.83 65.37
CA PRO A 454 -19.53 -12.22 66.41
C PRO A 454 -18.00 -12.20 66.09
N PRO A 455 -17.14 -11.57 66.94
CA PRO A 455 -15.73 -11.29 66.64
C PRO A 455 -14.73 -12.45 66.93
N PRO A 456 -13.50 -12.38 66.39
CA PRO A 456 -12.49 -13.45 66.50
C PRO A 456 -11.53 -13.32 67.71
N VAL A 457 -11.12 -14.47 68.28
CA VAL A 457 -10.08 -14.62 69.33
C VAL A 457 -9.42 -16.03 69.22
N PRO A 458 -8.22 -16.30 69.80
CA PRO A 458 -7.13 -16.88 69.00
C PRO A 458 -6.50 -18.19 69.53
N VAL A 459 -5.69 -18.88 68.69
CA VAL A 459 -4.89 -20.06 69.08
C VAL A 459 -3.46 -20.07 68.50
N ALA A 460 -2.49 -20.07 69.42
CA ALA A 460 -1.09 -20.56 69.44
C ALA A 460 -0.21 -20.75 68.15
N PRO A 461 1.11 -20.44 68.22
CA PRO A 461 2.07 -20.58 67.12
C PRO A 461 2.81 -21.94 67.05
N LYS A 462 3.36 -22.28 65.86
CA LYS A 462 4.28 -23.42 65.61
C LYS A 462 5.43 -23.02 64.62
N PRO A 463 6.51 -23.81 64.46
CA PRO A 463 7.89 -23.26 64.42
C PRO A 463 8.49 -22.88 63.05
N LYS A 464 9.64 -22.19 63.12
CA LYS A 464 10.45 -21.69 61.98
C LYS A 464 11.21 -22.78 61.21
N PRO A 465 11.33 -22.67 59.87
CA PRO A 465 12.41 -23.29 59.08
C PRO A 465 13.76 -22.54 59.19
N PRO A 466 14.90 -23.16 58.76
CA PRO A 466 16.23 -22.52 58.72
C PRO A 466 16.42 -21.51 57.56
N PRO A 467 17.46 -20.66 57.60
CA PRO A 467 17.71 -19.62 56.60
C PRO A 467 18.44 -20.14 55.34
N VAL A 468 18.20 -19.47 54.20
CA VAL A 468 18.95 -19.64 52.94
C VAL A 468 20.03 -18.54 52.83
N PRO A 469 21.27 -18.83 52.37
CA PRO A 469 22.35 -17.83 52.30
C PRO A 469 22.13 -16.72 51.26
N VAL A 470 22.68 -15.53 51.54
CA VAL A 470 22.74 -14.38 50.62
C VAL A 470 24.01 -14.43 49.78
N ALA A 471 23.92 -14.10 48.48
CA ALA A 471 25.06 -13.81 47.61
C ALA A 471 25.08 -12.32 47.20
N PRO A 472 26.22 -11.59 47.23
CA PRO A 472 26.22 -10.11 47.13
C PRO A 472 26.37 -9.53 45.71
N LYS A 473 26.23 -8.20 45.61
CA LYS A 473 26.38 -7.38 44.39
C LYS A 473 27.82 -7.39 43.84
N PRO A 474 28.02 -7.37 42.50
CA PRO A 474 29.32 -7.08 41.89
C PRO A 474 29.56 -5.57 41.73
N LYS A 475 30.76 -5.10 42.11
CA LYS A 475 31.40 -3.83 41.67
C LYS A 475 32.94 -3.95 41.87
N PRO A 476 33.77 -3.11 41.25
CA PRO A 476 34.56 -3.55 40.10
C PRO A 476 36.06 -3.79 40.42
N THR A 477 36.75 -4.49 39.51
CA THR A 477 38.20 -4.71 39.52
C THR A 477 38.87 -4.23 38.22
N PRO A 478 40.14 -3.79 38.24
CA PRO A 478 40.83 -3.17 37.10
C PRO A 478 41.75 -4.10 36.28
N VAL A 479 42.09 -3.61 35.08
CA VAL A 479 43.27 -3.86 34.20
C VAL A 479 44.24 -5.02 34.53
N PRO A 480 44.49 -5.94 33.57
CA PRO A 480 45.54 -6.96 33.66
C PRO A 480 46.76 -6.71 32.71
N THR A 481 47.98 -6.90 33.22
CA THR A 481 49.25 -7.04 32.47
C THR A 481 50.35 -7.60 33.39
N PRO A 482 51.36 -8.37 32.92
CA PRO A 482 51.42 -9.25 31.74
C PRO A 482 51.95 -10.69 32.07
N SER A 483 52.23 -11.49 31.03
CA SER A 483 52.57 -12.94 31.06
C SER A 483 53.96 -13.31 31.63
N PRO A 484 54.27 -14.61 31.87
CA PRO A 484 54.88 -15.44 30.81
C PRO A 484 54.55 -16.97 30.74
N VAL A 485 54.22 -17.45 29.54
CA VAL A 485 54.79 -18.60 28.75
C VAL A 485 55.74 -19.57 29.53
N PRO A 486 55.56 -20.92 29.49
CA PRO A 486 55.87 -21.73 28.28
C PRO A 486 55.02 -23.00 27.96
N SER A 487 55.29 -23.57 26.77
CA SER A 487 54.76 -24.81 26.14
C SER A 487 55.91 -25.88 26.02
N PRO A 488 55.87 -27.04 25.28
CA PRO A 488 54.83 -27.64 24.40
C PRO A 488 54.66 -29.22 24.35
N VAL A 489 53.46 -29.69 23.93
CA VAL A 489 53.13 -30.82 22.99
C VAL A 489 53.61 -32.30 23.22
N LYS A 490 52.65 -33.26 23.38
CA LYS A 490 52.51 -34.55 22.59
C LYS A 490 51.30 -35.47 23.00
N PRO A 491 50.74 -36.35 22.09
CA PRO A 491 49.71 -37.41 22.34
C PRO A 491 50.27 -38.88 22.18
N PRO A 492 49.50 -40.03 22.20
CA PRO A 492 48.05 -40.33 22.38
C PRO A 492 47.75 -41.18 23.67
N PRO A 493 47.12 -42.41 23.80
CA PRO A 493 46.62 -43.50 22.89
C PRO A 493 45.08 -43.86 23.04
N THR A 494 44.67 -45.14 23.22
CA THR A 494 43.29 -45.68 22.96
C THR A 494 42.74 -46.83 23.86
N SER A 495 41.39 -46.98 23.90
CA SER A 495 40.54 -48.18 24.25
C SER A 495 40.37 -48.59 25.74
N PRO A 496 39.40 -49.47 26.17
CA PRO A 496 38.10 -49.93 25.60
C PRO A 496 36.89 -49.93 26.62
N PRO A 497 35.65 -50.38 26.23
CA PRO A 497 34.54 -50.70 27.17
C PRO A 497 33.97 -52.16 27.08
N PRO A 498 33.38 -52.75 28.17
CA PRO A 498 32.83 -54.13 28.19
C PRO A 498 31.26 -54.18 28.42
N PRO A 499 30.55 -55.31 28.79
CA PRO A 499 29.63 -55.99 27.84
C PRO A 499 28.20 -56.39 28.38
N VAL A 500 27.58 -57.42 27.77
CA VAL A 500 26.12 -57.74 27.67
C VAL A 500 25.68 -59.03 28.42
N PRO A 501 24.37 -59.24 28.77
CA PRO A 501 23.80 -60.55 29.18
C PRO A 501 22.79 -61.20 28.17
N VAL A 502 22.54 -62.52 28.28
CA VAL A 502 21.86 -63.39 27.24
C VAL A 502 20.83 -64.39 27.86
N ALA A 503 19.98 -65.05 27.03
CA ALA A 503 18.76 -65.83 27.39
C ALA A 503 18.83 -67.39 27.26
N PRO A 504 17.77 -68.15 27.63
CA PRO A 504 17.42 -69.46 27.01
C PRO A 504 15.90 -69.73 26.71
N LYS A 505 15.51 -70.97 26.30
CA LYS A 505 14.23 -71.41 25.63
C LYS A 505 13.49 -72.60 26.33
N PRO A 506 12.27 -73.03 25.89
CA PRO A 506 12.13 -74.25 25.02
C PRO A 506 10.96 -74.27 23.95
N LYS A 507 10.57 -75.45 23.40
CA LYS A 507 9.72 -75.76 22.19
C LYS A 507 8.44 -76.62 22.53
N PRO A 508 7.65 -77.32 21.63
CA PRO A 508 7.60 -77.58 20.15
C PRO A 508 6.14 -77.45 19.54
N PRO A 509 5.58 -78.18 18.50
CA PRO A 509 6.08 -79.14 17.48
C PRO A 509 5.79 -78.86 15.93
N PRO A 510 4.83 -79.44 15.13
CA PRO A 510 5.16 -79.91 13.73
C PRO A 510 4.13 -79.78 12.53
N SER A 511 4.65 -79.93 11.28
CA SER A 511 4.07 -80.53 10.02
C SER A 511 2.81 -79.93 9.30
N PRO A 512 2.62 -80.07 7.94
CA PRO A 512 3.16 -81.06 6.97
C PRO A 512 3.89 -80.50 5.68
N VAL A 513 3.58 -80.96 4.44
CA VAL A 513 4.55 -81.20 3.30
C VAL A 513 4.37 -80.29 2.00
N PRO A 514 4.76 -80.60 0.71
CA PRO A 514 5.78 -79.82 -0.07
C PRO A 514 5.39 -79.11 -1.41
N SER A 515 6.42 -78.49 -2.06
CA SER A 515 6.57 -78.04 -3.48
C SER A 515 6.08 -76.62 -3.85
N PRO A 516 6.57 -75.96 -4.95
CA PRO A 516 7.58 -76.36 -5.96
C PRO A 516 8.80 -75.38 -6.10
N ILE A 517 9.58 -75.53 -7.18
CA ILE A 517 10.83 -74.79 -7.49
C ILE A 517 10.57 -73.37 -8.05
N LYS A 518 11.45 -72.39 -7.75
CA LYS A 518 11.46 -71.05 -8.36
C LYS A 518 12.35 -70.95 -9.61
N PRO A 519 11.93 -70.26 -10.69
CA PRO A 519 12.82 -69.85 -11.79
C PRO A 519 13.85 -68.79 -11.36
N LEU A 520 14.97 -68.71 -12.09
CA LEU A 520 15.89 -67.57 -12.03
C LEU A 520 15.32 -66.38 -12.84
N PRO A 521 15.62 -65.11 -12.44
CA PRO A 521 15.32 -63.95 -13.26
C PRO A 521 16.28 -63.85 -14.47
N PRO A 522 15.83 -63.31 -15.63
CA PRO A 522 16.67 -63.09 -16.79
C PRO A 522 17.63 -61.90 -16.61
N PRO A 523 18.72 -61.81 -17.39
CA PRO A 523 19.67 -60.70 -17.35
C PRO A 523 19.08 -59.39 -17.93
N PRO A 524 19.58 -58.22 -17.51
CA PRO A 524 19.13 -56.93 -18.03
C PRO A 524 19.58 -56.68 -19.48
N VAL A 525 18.74 -55.96 -20.23
CA VAL A 525 18.99 -55.52 -21.61
C VAL A 525 19.74 -54.18 -21.61
N PRO A 526 20.65 -53.89 -22.56
CA PRO A 526 21.43 -52.65 -22.55
C PRO A 526 20.61 -51.39 -22.89
N GLU A 527 20.87 -50.29 -22.20
CA GLU A 527 20.36 -48.97 -22.57
C GLU A 527 21.18 -48.33 -23.70
N SER A 528 20.53 -47.44 -24.47
CA SER A 528 21.16 -46.73 -25.60
C SER A 528 21.77 -45.39 -25.15
N PRO A 529 22.94 -44.97 -25.68
CA PRO A 529 23.60 -43.73 -25.27
C PRO A 529 22.91 -42.47 -25.83
N PRO A 530 22.95 -41.33 -25.10
CA PRO A 530 22.36 -40.07 -25.54
C PRO A 530 23.18 -39.36 -26.65
N PRO A 531 22.56 -38.44 -27.43
CA PRO A 531 23.21 -37.74 -28.54
C PRO A 531 24.28 -36.71 -28.08
N PRO A 532 25.25 -36.36 -28.96
CA PRO A 532 26.43 -35.57 -28.60
C PRO A 532 26.18 -34.04 -28.57
N VAL A 533 26.92 -33.36 -27.69
CA VAL A 533 26.92 -31.89 -27.53
C VAL A 533 28.02 -31.24 -28.40
N PRO A 534 27.80 -30.06 -29.01
CA PRO A 534 28.82 -29.36 -29.80
C PRO A 534 30.06 -28.97 -28.99
N VAL A 535 31.25 -29.10 -29.61
CA VAL A 535 32.55 -28.84 -28.96
C VAL A 535 33.14 -27.51 -29.43
N ALA A 536 33.39 -26.59 -28.50
CA ALA A 536 34.06 -25.32 -28.78
C ALA A 536 35.59 -25.48 -28.94
N PRO A 537 36.29 -24.59 -29.69
CA PRO A 537 37.72 -24.72 -29.95
C PRO A 537 38.61 -24.57 -28.70
N LYS A 538 39.70 -25.33 -28.63
CA LYS A 538 40.69 -25.22 -27.54
C LYS A 538 41.64 -24.02 -27.74
N PRO A 539 41.93 -23.22 -26.70
CA PRO A 539 42.99 -22.21 -26.74
C PRO A 539 44.39 -22.81 -26.98
N LYS A 540 45.31 -22.00 -27.53
CA LYS A 540 46.74 -22.35 -27.65
C LYS A 540 47.46 -22.28 -26.29
N PRO A 541 48.56 -23.04 -26.09
CA PRO A 541 49.42 -22.91 -24.92
C PRO A 541 50.19 -21.57 -24.93
N PRO A 542 50.60 -21.05 -23.75
CA PRO A 542 51.37 -19.82 -23.64
C PRO A 542 52.86 -20.00 -24.04
N PRO A 543 53.54 -18.93 -24.46
CA PRO A 543 55.00 -18.93 -24.65
C PRO A 543 55.75 -18.89 -23.31
N SER A 544 57.01 -19.32 -23.35
CA SER A 544 57.97 -19.29 -22.22
C SER A 544 58.35 -17.86 -21.81
N PRO A 545 58.79 -17.62 -20.56
CA PRO A 545 59.16 -16.29 -20.10
C PRO A 545 60.53 -15.84 -20.63
N GLU A 546 60.57 -14.72 -21.37
CA GLU A 546 61.80 -13.97 -21.62
C GLU A 546 62.04 -12.93 -20.51
N SER A 547 63.29 -12.81 -20.08
CA SER A 547 63.72 -11.86 -19.04
C SER A 547 63.83 -10.43 -19.57
N SER A 548 63.23 -9.47 -18.87
CA SER A 548 63.36 -8.03 -19.13
C SER A 548 64.01 -7.28 -17.95
N PRO A 549 64.59 -6.07 -18.16
CA PRO A 549 65.62 -5.51 -17.28
C PRO A 549 65.10 -4.78 -16.02
N PRO A 550 65.98 -4.44 -15.04
CA PRO A 550 65.60 -3.68 -13.84
C PRO A 550 65.15 -2.23 -14.13
N PRO A 551 64.44 -1.58 -13.18
CA PRO A 551 63.82 -0.28 -13.41
C PRO A 551 64.81 0.89 -13.56
N VAL A 552 64.46 1.81 -14.45
CA VAL A 552 65.10 3.13 -14.61
C VAL A 552 64.44 4.12 -13.63
N PRO A 553 65.20 4.99 -12.92
CA PRO A 553 64.63 5.91 -11.93
C PRO A 553 63.78 7.03 -12.54
N GLU A 554 62.86 7.55 -11.72
CA GLU A 554 61.95 8.65 -12.09
C GLU A 554 62.69 9.96 -12.35
N PRO A 555 62.28 10.76 -13.37
CA PRO A 555 62.70 12.16 -13.48
C PRO A 555 61.98 13.03 -12.42
N PRO A 556 62.62 14.08 -11.89
CA PRO A 556 62.02 14.95 -10.87
C PRO A 556 60.82 15.75 -11.40
N PRO A 557 59.90 16.18 -10.51
CA PRO A 557 58.68 16.88 -10.92
C PRO A 557 58.96 18.23 -11.58
N THR A 558 58.33 18.48 -12.72
CA THR A 558 58.29 19.80 -13.36
C THR A 558 57.40 20.78 -12.57
N PRO A 559 57.77 22.07 -12.48
CA PRO A 559 57.03 23.06 -11.70
C PRO A 559 55.67 23.39 -12.33
N ALA A 560 54.71 23.78 -11.49
CA ALA A 560 53.37 24.17 -11.91
C ALA A 560 53.39 25.45 -12.79
N PRO A 561 52.50 25.55 -13.81
CA PRO A 561 52.38 26.77 -14.60
C PRO A 561 51.79 27.93 -13.78
N GLU A 562 52.33 29.14 -13.95
CA GLU A 562 51.80 30.35 -13.32
C GLU A 562 50.35 30.66 -13.77
N PRO A 563 49.52 31.27 -12.90
CA PRO A 563 48.21 31.77 -13.31
C PRO A 563 48.35 32.94 -14.31
N PRO A 564 47.54 32.99 -15.38
CA PRO A 564 47.64 34.06 -16.37
C PRO A 564 47.27 35.42 -15.78
N LYS A 565 48.11 36.43 -16.03
CA LYS A 565 47.85 37.82 -15.64
C LYS A 565 46.62 38.38 -16.38
N PRO A 566 45.80 39.22 -15.73
CA PRO A 566 44.59 39.77 -16.35
C PRO A 566 44.95 40.72 -17.51
N PRO A 567 44.24 40.65 -18.66
CA PRO A 567 44.45 41.58 -19.77
C PRO A 567 43.98 42.99 -19.39
N SER A 568 44.68 44.01 -19.91
CA SER A 568 44.44 45.42 -19.61
C SER A 568 43.26 46.01 -20.41
N ILE A 569 42.60 47.01 -19.83
CA ILE A 569 41.39 47.65 -20.39
C ILE A 569 41.77 48.72 -21.44
N PRO A 570 41.30 48.59 -22.71
CA PRO A 570 41.32 49.70 -23.67
C PRO A 570 40.15 50.66 -23.40
N LYS A 571 40.38 51.97 -23.48
CA LYS A 571 39.35 53.00 -23.30
C LYS A 571 38.63 53.32 -24.61
N SER A 572 37.33 53.60 -24.53
CA SER A 572 36.50 54.03 -25.67
C SER A 572 36.43 55.56 -25.84
N PRO A 573 36.34 56.03 -27.09
CA PRO A 573 35.62 57.26 -27.46
C PRO A 573 34.70 57.01 -28.71
N PRO A 574 33.97 57.98 -29.29
CA PRO A 574 32.62 58.33 -28.82
C PRO A 574 31.51 58.38 -29.92
N LEU A 575 30.28 58.73 -29.49
CA LEU A 575 29.03 58.89 -30.28
C LEU A 575 29.05 60.05 -31.31
N PRO A 576 28.23 60.01 -32.39
CA PRO A 576 26.85 60.58 -32.38
C PRO A 576 25.78 59.68 -33.09
N LEU A 577 24.44 59.78 -33.01
CA LEU A 577 23.38 60.72 -32.52
C LEU A 577 22.52 61.35 -33.65
N PHE A 578 21.20 61.51 -33.39
CA PHE A 578 20.09 62.03 -34.24
C PHE A 578 19.35 61.03 -35.18
N CYS A 579 18.10 61.27 -35.64
CA CYS A 579 16.81 61.55 -34.95
C CYS A 579 15.64 61.79 -35.96
N LEU A 580 14.38 61.78 -35.46
CA LEU A 580 13.12 62.28 -36.09
C LEU A 580 12.52 61.48 -37.28
N ASN A 581 11.22 61.58 -37.67
CA ASN A 581 9.94 61.70 -36.92
C ASN A 581 8.69 61.56 -37.86
N HIS A 582 7.52 61.17 -37.31
CA HIS A 582 6.15 61.33 -37.89
C HIS A 582 5.83 60.53 -39.21
N SER A 583 4.58 60.38 -39.70
CA SER A 583 3.29 61.08 -39.41
C SER A 583 2.03 60.15 -39.39
N ARG A 584 0.81 60.68 -39.61
CA ARG A 584 -0.51 60.05 -39.37
C ARG A 584 -1.34 59.88 -40.68
N THR A 585 -2.49 59.18 -40.55
CA THR A 585 -3.60 58.99 -41.53
C THR A 585 -4.38 60.32 -41.83
N PRO A 586 -5.52 60.43 -42.60
CA PRO A 586 -6.43 59.40 -43.20
C PRO A 586 -7.11 59.73 -44.59
N ILE A 587 -8.21 59.01 -44.92
CA ILE A 587 -9.39 59.33 -45.80
C ILE A 587 -9.33 59.08 -47.34
N LYS A 588 -10.11 58.10 -47.87
CA LYS A 588 -11.26 58.25 -48.81
C LYS A 588 -11.93 56.92 -49.24
N ASN A 589 -13.17 57.02 -49.75
CA ASN A 589 -14.15 55.98 -50.16
C ASN A 589 -14.69 56.37 -51.58
N PRO A 590 -15.60 55.66 -52.32
CA PRO A 590 -16.35 54.41 -52.06
C PRO A 590 -16.49 53.45 -53.30
N LYS A 591 -17.54 52.58 -53.29
CA LYS A 591 -18.05 51.60 -54.33
C LYS A 591 -17.48 50.16 -54.19
N ASN A 592 -18.24 49.07 -54.38
CA ASN A 592 -19.64 48.87 -54.82
C ASN A 592 -20.26 47.51 -54.33
N LEU A 593 -21.59 47.47 -54.09
CA LEU A 593 -22.51 46.29 -53.91
C LEU A 593 -22.23 45.28 -52.74
N ILE A 594 -23.19 44.74 -51.94
CA ILE A 594 -24.57 44.17 -52.10
C ILE A 594 -24.52 42.67 -52.52
N CYS A 595 -25.14 41.67 -51.84
CA CYS A 595 -26.07 41.65 -50.68
C CYS A 595 -26.18 40.27 -49.95
N LEU A 596 -26.86 40.25 -48.78
CA LEU A 596 -27.54 39.10 -48.10
C LEU A 596 -26.70 37.88 -47.60
N SER A 597 -27.07 37.14 -46.54
CA SER A 597 -28.08 37.35 -45.47
C SER A 597 -27.79 36.50 -44.22
N SER A 598 -28.13 37.03 -43.04
CA SER A 598 -28.33 36.31 -41.75
C SER A 598 -29.86 36.33 -41.42
N PRO A 599 -30.43 35.60 -40.44
CA PRO A 599 -30.12 35.77 -39.01
C PRO A 599 -30.33 34.53 -38.08
N ALA A 600 -30.20 34.73 -36.76
CA ALA A 600 -30.80 33.89 -35.71
C ALA A 600 -32.21 34.41 -35.32
N PRO A 601 -32.97 33.66 -34.50
CA PRO A 601 -33.58 34.30 -33.32
C PRO A 601 -33.65 33.42 -32.04
N SER A 602 -33.98 34.06 -30.91
CA SER A 602 -34.23 33.46 -29.59
C SER A 602 -35.72 33.32 -29.28
N PHE A 603 -36.12 32.58 -28.22
CA PHE A 603 -37.28 32.91 -27.36
C PHE A 603 -37.24 32.19 -25.98
N LEU A 604 -38.30 32.33 -25.15
CA LEU A 604 -38.19 32.34 -23.67
C LEU A 604 -39.38 31.72 -22.90
N ALA A 605 -39.06 30.92 -21.86
CA ALA A 605 -39.81 30.65 -20.60
C ALA A 605 -41.10 29.79 -20.50
N LEU A 606 -41.27 29.26 -19.28
CA LEU A 606 -42.50 28.83 -18.54
C LEU A 606 -43.20 27.48 -18.85
N LEU A 607 -43.03 26.49 -17.95
CA LEU A 607 -44.09 26.03 -17.02
C LEU A 607 -43.53 25.11 -15.88
N LEU A 608 -44.38 24.56 -14.99
CA LEU A 608 -44.03 24.13 -13.62
C LEU A 608 -44.37 22.65 -13.26
N HIS A 609 -43.67 22.16 -12.22
CA HIS A 609 -44.07 21.10 -11.26
C HIS A 609 -43.96 19.59 -11.65
N PRO A 610 -43.89 18.64 -10.67
CA PRO A 610 -42.85 17.58 -10.70
C PRO A 610 -43.32 16.14 -10.39
N ARG A 611 -42.44 15.14 -10.57
CA ARG A 611 -42.50 13.80 -9.92
C ARG A 611 -41.20 12.98 -10.11
N ILE A 612 -40.99 11.98 -9.23
CA ILE A 612 -39.89 10.97 -9.23
C ILE A 612 -38.48 11.59 -9.02
N ASN A 613 -37.80 11.58 -7.86
CA ASN A 613 -37.90 10.90 -6.55
C ASN A 613 -37.32 9.46 -6.44
N ARG A 614 -36.10 9.37 -5.87
CA ARG A 614 -35.36 8.16 -5.40
C ARG A 614 -34.93 7.19 -6.54
N THR A 615 -33.95 6.30 -6.37
CA THR A 615 -33.17 5.85 -5.19
C THR A 615 -31.78 5.42 -5.66
N PHE A 616 -30.70 5.70 -4.92
CA PHE A 616 -29.49 4.86 -4.95
C PHE A 616 -28.60 5.14 -3.73
N ASP A 617 -28.69 4.24 -2.75
CA ASP A 617 -27.69 3.98 -1.71
C ASP A 617 -27.94 2.53 -1.25
N THR A 618 -26.93 1.88 -0.65
CA THR A 618 -26.88 0.46 -0.25
C THR A 618 -27.08 -0.61 -1.35
N VAL A 619 -25.96 -1.16 -1.84
CA VAL A 619 -25.79 -2.61 -2.13
C VAL A 619 -24.41 -3.06 -1.60
N PHE A 620 -24.33 -4.31 -1.15
CA PHE A 620 -23.24 -4.88 -0.33
C PHE A 620 -21.83 -4.87 -0.93
N GLY A 621 -20.83 -4.71 -0.06
CA GLY A 621 -19.53 -5.36 -0.20
C GLY A 621 -19.39 -6.56 0.76
N ARG A 622 -18.82 -7.68 0.29
CA ARG A 622 -18.16 -8.74 1.09
C ARG A 622 -17.57 -9.85 0.20
N HIS A 623 -16.23 -9.89 0.03
CA HIS A 623 -15.37 -11.03 0.39
C HIS A 623 -13.89 -10.83 -0.02
N VAL A 624 -12.99 -11.20 0.91
CA VAL A 624 -11.58 -11.63 0.75
C VAL A 624 -10.61 -10.71 -0.02
N GLU A 625 -9.89 -9.91 0.76
CA GLU A 625 -8.41 -9.90 0.87
C GLU A 625 -7.57 -10.27 -0.36
N ALA A 626 -7.13 -9.25 -1.12
CA ALA A 626 -5.73 -9.02 -1.50
C ALA A 626 -5.56 -7.67 -2.24
N SER A 627 -4.35 -7.08 -2.19
CA SER A 627 -3.91 -5.93 -2.99
C SER A 627 -4.74 -4.63 -2.91
N ILE A 628 -4.41 -3.75 -1.96
CA ILE A 628 -4.80 -2.33 -1.97
C ILE A 628 -3.57 -1.45 -1.79
N HIS A 629 -2.93 -1.06 -2.91
CA HIS A 629 -1.88 -0.04 -2.91
C HIS A 629 -1.80 0.89 -4.13
N CYS A 630 -2.68 0.80 -5.13
CA CYS A 630 -2.63 1.70 -6.30
C CYS A 630 -3.98 2.30 -6.77
N ARG A 631 -5.13 1.61 -6.68
CA ARG A 631 -6.44 2.08 -7.22
C ARG A 631 -7.01 3.43 -6.74
N LEU A 632 -6.57 4.01 -5.62
CA LEU A 632 -7.31 5.08 -4.93
C LEU A 632 -6.92 6.52 -5.30
N SER A 633 -6.01 6.73 -6.26
CA SER A 633 -5.61 8.08 -6.69
C SER A 633 -6.40 8.64 -7.89
N ILE A 634 -7.20 7.83 -8.60
CA ILE A 634 -7.77 8.23 -9.91
C ILE A 634 -9.22 8.74 -9.81
N CYS A 635 -10.06 8.12 -8.98
CA CYS A 635 -11.50 8.45 -8.95
C CYS A 635 -11.83 9.82 -8.31
N ALA A 636 -10.93 10.39 -7.51
CA ALA A 636 -11.17 11.67 -6.84
C ALA A 636 -11.09 12.88 -7.81
N SER A 637 -10.14 12.86 -8.75
CA SER A 637 -9.85 14.01 -9.62
C SER A 637 -10.95 14.27 -10.66
N ILE A 638 -11.52 13.21 -11.25
CA ILE A 638 -12.54 13.33 -12.31
C ILE A 638 -13.85 13.97 -11.79
N LEU A 639 -14.20 13.71 -10.53
CA LEU A 639 -15.40 14.25 -9.89
C LEU A 639 -15.27 15.72 -9.45
N LEU A 640 -14.05 16.23 -9.20
CA LEU A 640 -13.83 17.64 -8.88
C LEU A 640 -13.83 18.53 -10.13
N THR A 641 -13.18 18.10 -11.21
CA THR A 641 -13.02 18.92 -12.44
C THR A 641 -14.36 19.24 -13.12
N LEU A 642 -15.36 18.36 -13.00
CA LEU A 642 -16.72 18.60 -13.50
C LEU A 642 -17.56 19.54 -12.60
N PHE A 643 -17.08 19.89 -11.40
CA PHE A 643 -17.77 20.81 -10.49
C PHE A 643 -17.21 22.23 -10.54
N GLU A 644 -15.87 22.40 -10.63
CA GLU A 644 -15.25 23.73 -10.61
C GLU A 644 -15.54 24.60 -11.85
N LEU A 645 -15.67 23.99 -13.04
CA LEU A 645 -15.95 24.70 -14.29
C LEU A 645 -17.32 25.41 -14.34
N LYS A 646 -18.14 25.31 -13.28
CA LYS A 646 -19.47 25.94 -13.21
C LYS A 646 -19.65 26.98 -12.08
N MET A 647 -18.62 27.25 -11.28
CA MET A 647 -18.72 28.13 -10.09
C MET A 647 -17.83 29.38 -10.10
N ASN A 648 -17.18 29.70 -11.23
CA ASN A 648 -16.38 30.94 -11.38
C ASN A 648 -17.16 32.11 -12.02
N SER A 649 -18.41 32.32 -11.56
CA SER A 649 -19.23 33.49 -11.89
C SER A 649 -20.19 33.83 -10.73
N MET A 650 -20.08 35.07 -10.23
CA MET A 650 -20.80 35.69 -9.10
C MET A 650 -20.19 35.57 -7.67
N VAL A 651 -19.21 36.42 -7.37
CA VAL A 651 -19.12 37.06 -6.04
C VAL A 651 -18.73 38.54 -6.20
N SER A 652 -19.64 39.45 -5.81
CA SER A 652 -19.33 40.66 -5.02
C SER A 652 -20.53 41.62 -4.98
N LEU A 653 -21.23 41.67 -3.84
CA LEU A 653 -21.65 42.92 -3.17
C LEU A 653 -22.46 42.63 -1.89
N ARG A 654 -22.41 43.61 -0.95
CA ARG A 654 -23.02 43.63 0.40
C ARG A 654 -22.30 42.74 1.44
N SER A 655 -22.12 43.17 2.70
CA SER A 655 -22.54 44.43 3.35
C SER A 655 -21.58 44.90 4.45
N VAL A 656 -21.41 46.21 4.56
CA VAL A 656 -21.09 46.92 5.81
C VAL A 656 -22.17 47.99 6.00
N PHE A 657 -22.55 48.28 7.25
CA PHE A 657 -23.60 49.24 7.61
C PHE A 657 -23.17 50.08 8.81
N MET A 658 -23.92 51.16 9.07
CA MET A 658 -23.63 52.28 9.99
C MET A 658 -22.53 53.23 9.45
N ASP A 659 -22.70 54.56 9.43
CA ASP A 659 -23.89 55.35 9.82
C ASP A 659 -23.96 56.74 9.15
N GLY A 660 -25.15 57.35 9.15
CA GLY A 660 -25.37 58.81 9.04
C GLY A 660 -25.41 59.52 7.65
N GLY A 661 -26.46 60.33 7.44
CA GLY A 661 -26.26 61.72 6.96
C GLY A 661 -26.61 62.15 5.51
N CYS A 662 -27.89 62.48 5.27
CA CYS A 662 -28.42 63.54 4.39
C CYS A 662 -27.73 63.98 3.04
N ASN A 663 -28.44 63.65 1.95
CA ASN A 663 -29.11 64.58 1.02
C ASN A 663 -28.32 65.34 -0.09
N SER A 664 -29.05 65.66 -1.18
CA SER A 664 -28.65 66.44 -2.38
C SER A 664 -27.56 65.82 -3.28
N ARG A 665 -27.34 66.27 -4.53
CA ARG A 665 -28.16 66.42 -5.75
C ARG A 665 -27.18 66.91 -6.84
N PHE A 666 -27.38 66.48 -8.09
CA PHE A 666 -27.02 67.19 -9.35
C PHE A 666 -25.56 67.29 -9.88
N GLN A 667 -25.41 66.70 -11.08
CA GLN A 667 -24.81 67.22 -12.33
C GLN A 667 -23.30 67.21 -12.70
N ASP A 668 -23.13 66.73 -13.95
CA ASP A 668 -22.23 67.14 -15.05
C ASP A 668 -20.71 67.32 -14.90
N LYS A 669 -20.00 66.35 -15.52
CA LYS A 669 -19.12 66.49 -16.72
C LYS A 669 -17.97 67.52 -16.75
N GLN A 670 -16.91 67.01 -17.41
CA GLN A 670 -15.98 67.66 -18.35
C GLN A 670 -14.59 68.15 -17.88
N LYS A 671 -13.60 67.34 -18.28
CA LYS A 671 -12.44 67.70 -19.15
C LYS A 671 -11.14 68.25 -18.54
N MET A 672 -10.05 67.84 -19.21
CA MET A 672 -8.74 68.53 -19.39
C MET A 672 -7.78 68.57 -18.18
N LEU A 673 -6.45 68.54 -18.34
CA LEU A 673 -5.59 67.91 -19.37
C LEU A 673 -4.11 67.86 -18.88
N LYS A 674 -3.27 67.06 -19.55
CA LYS A 674 -1.78 67.16 -19.60
C LYS A 674 -1.00 67.03 -18.27
N ALA A 675 -0.55 65.80 -18.08
CA ALA A 675 0.61 65.36 -17.30
C ALA A 675 1.85 66.28 -17.32
N ARG A 676 2.67 66.16 -16.26
CA ARG A 676 4.11 66.48 -16.29
C ARG A 676 4.90 65.36 -15.57
N LYS A 677 5.82 64.69 -16.29
CA LYS A 677 6.64 63.60 -15.71
C LYS A 677 7.73 64.16 -14.78
N LYS A 678 7.90 63.53 -13.61
CA LYS A 678 9.18 63.41 -12.88
C LYS A 678 9.26 62.00 -12.26
N PRO A 679 10.47 61.46 -12.01
CA PRO A 679 10.64 60.03 -11.74
C PRO A 679 10.27 59.67 -10.29
N VAL A 680 9.49 58.59 -10.13
CA VAL A 680 9.42 57.87 -8.86
C VAL A 680 10.70 57.06 -8.72
N LYS A 681 11.39 57.19 -7.58
CA LYS A 681 12.55 56.34 -7.27
C LYS A 681 12.09 54.89 -7.23
N VAL A 682 12.83 53.98 -7.88
CA VAL A 682 12.84 52.58 -7.44
C VAL A 682 13.45 52.60 -6.05
N LEU A 683 12.61 52.54 -5.02
CA LEU A 683 13.06 52.16 -3.69
C LEU A 683 13.42 50.69 -3.77
N ALA A 684 14.72 50.39 -3.72
CA ALA A 684 15.19 49.03 -3.56
C ALA A 684 14.57 48.47 -2.27
N VAL A 685 13.79 47.40 -2.39
CA VAL A 685 13.35 46.62 -1.23
C VAL A 685 14.62 46.02 -0.64
N SER A 686 14.98 46.48 0.56
CA SER A 686 16.23 46.08 1.21
C SER A 686 16.25 44.56 1.42
N SER A 687 17.26 43.90 0.89
CA SER A 687 17.59 42.52 1.21
C SER A 687 18.21 42.43 2.61
N GLN A 688 17.40 42.66 3.66
CA GLN A 688 17.71 42.30 5.05
C GLN A 688 16.50 42.48 6.00
N LYS A 689 15.67 41.43 6.08
CA LYS A 689 15.52 40.71 7.34
C LYS A 689 15.81 39.24 7.04
N ALA A 690 16.74 38.64 7.78
CA ALA A 690 16.77 37.18 7.86
C ALA A 690 15.67 36.79 8.85
N ASP A 691 14.73 35.94 8.43
CA ASP A 691 13.73 35.41 9.35
C ASP A 691 14.45 34.56 10.39
N LYS A 692 14.40 35.03 11.64
CA LYS A 692 15.12 34.41 12.75
C LYS A 692 14.39 33.16 13.20
N TYR A 693 14.64 32.04 12.49
CA TYR A 693 14.14 30.72 12.87
C TYR A 693 14.41 30.45 14.35
N ILE A 694 13.35 30.07 15.06
CA ILE A 694 13.42 29.59 16.44
C ILE A 694 14.23 28.29 16.44
N LYS A 695 15.25 28.23 17.29
CA LYS A 695 16.22 27.13 17.31
C LYS A 695 15.76 26.01 18.23
N VAL A 696 15.56 24.82 17.66
CA VAL A 696 14.95 23.67 18.36
C VAL A 696 15.91 22.50 18.51
N GLY A 697 15.90 21.88 19.69
CA GLY A 697 16.65 20.67 20.01
C GLY A 697 15.77 19.42 20.04
N ILE A 698 16.25 18.29 19.52
CA ILE A 698 15.56 16.99 19.57
C ILE A 698 16.41 15.99 20.36
N LEU A 699 16.01 15.70 21.60
CA LEU A 699 16.70 14.75 22.46
C LEU A 699 16.20 13.34 22.20
N GLY A 700 17.05 12.41 21.75
CA GLY A 700 16.63 11.07 21.34
C GLY A 700 16.19 10.95 19.88
N ALA A 701 16.75 11.77 18.99
CA ALA A 701 16.43 11.86 17.56
C ALA A 701 16.48 10.51 16.79
N SER A 702 17.21 9.50 17.29
CA SER A 702 17.31 8.18 16.65
C SER A 702 16.08 7.27 16.73
N GLY A 703 15.05 7.66 17.51
CA GLY A 703 13.77 6.94 17.64
C GLY A 703 12.73 7.31 16.56
N TYR A 704 11.58 6.62 16.53
CA TYR A 704 10.51 6.91 15.55
C TYR A 704 9.79 8.24 15.80
N THR A 705 9.62 8.67 17.05
CA THR A 705 9.09 10.01 17.36
C THR A 705 10.10 11.11 17.01
N GLY A 706 11.39 10.88 17.31
CA GLY A 706 12.48 11.76 16.91
C GLY A 706 12.53 11.98 15.39
N VAL A 707 12.44 10.93 14.58
CA VAL A 707 12.49 11.04 13.11
C VAL A 707 11.24 11.71 12.51
N GLU A 708 10.08 11.58 13.17
CA GLU A 708 8.85 12.28 12.76
C GLU A 708 8.91 13.78 13.08
N LEU A 709 9.44 14.18 14.23
CA LEU A 709 9.71 15.59 14.51
C LEU A 709 10.65 16.18 13.46
N ILE A 710 11.69 15.45 13.04
CA ILE A 710 12.57 15.89 11.96
C ILE A 710 11.80 16.06 10.65
N ARG A 711 10.95 15.10 10.26
CA ARG A 711 10.10 15.18 9.06
C ARG A 711 9.22 16.43 9.04
N PHE A 712 8.62 16.80 10.17
CA PHE A 712 7.77 17.98 10.26
C PHE A 712 8.57 19.29 10.32
N ILE A 713 9.58 19.38 11.19
CA ILE A 713 10.35 20.61 11.38
C ILE A 713 11.13 20.99 10.11
N ALA A 714 11.56 20.01 9.30
CA ALA A 714 12.16 20.25 7.99
C ALA A 714 11.28 21.04 7.00
N ASN A 715 9.96 21.09 7.24
CA ASN A 715 8.99 21.85 6.44
C ASN A 715 8.34 23.00 7.24
N HIS A 716 8.85 23.30 8.44
CA HIS A 716 8.23 24.28 9.34
C HIS A 716 8.82 25.69 9.13
N PRO A 717 8.04 26.69 8.70
CA PRO A 717 8.55 28.00 8.26
C PRO A 717 9.25 28.82 9.36
N HIS A 718 9.10 28.45 10.63
CA HIS A 718 9.61 29.22 11.77
C HIS A 718 10.56 28.44 12.68
N PHE A 719 10.73 27.13 12.51
CA PHE A 719 11.56 26.28 13.40
C PHE A 719 12.75 25.72 12.63
N SER A 720 13.92 25.66 13.27
CA SER A 720 15.14 25.14 12.67
C SER A 720 15.89 24.27 13.67
N ILE A 721 16.15 23.02 13.29
CA ILE A 721 16.85 22.05 14.14
C ILE A 721 18.30 22.49 14.29
N SER A 722 18.72 22.79 15.52
CA SER A 722 20.08 23.21 15.86
C SER A 722 20.84 22.21 16.72
N LEU A 723 20.12 21.26 17.32
CA LEU A 723 20.67 20.23 18.19
C LEU A 723 19.89 18.93 17.99
N MET A 724 20.59 17.81 17.84
CA MET A 724 20.01 16.48 17.92
C MET A 724 20.88 15.58 18.77
N THR A 725 20.28 14.78 19.65
CA THR A 725 21.04 13.86 20.52
C THR A 725 20.65 12.40 20.34
N ALA A 726 21.63 11.53 20.54
CA ALA A 726 21.44 10.09 20.65
C ALA A 726 22.46 9.52 21.66
N ASP A 727 22.14 8.37 22.24
CA ASP A 727 23.05 7.61 23.11
C ASP A 727 24.06 6.82 22.24
N ARG A 728 23.75 5.56 21.90
CA ARG A 728 24.59 4.65 21.08
C ARG A 728 24.91 5.12 19.65
N LYS A 729 24.49 6.31 19.24
CA LYS A 729 24.65 6.87 17.90
C LYS A 729 25.17 8.31 17.91
N ALA A 730 25.73 8.77 19.04
CA ALA A 730 26.53 9.99 19.06
C ALA A 730 27.73 9.90 18.08
N GLY A 731 28.12 11.01 17.49
CA GLY A 731 29.16 11.09 16.45
C GLY A 731 28.72 10.58 15.07
N GLN A 732 27.42 10.37 14.84
CA GLN A 732 26.86 9.90 13.57
C GLN A 732 25.89 10.92 12.97
N SER A 733 25.95 11.12 11.65
CA SER A 733 24.95 11.92 10.94
C SER A 733 23.60 11.22 10.94
N ILE A 734 22.51 11.98 11.03
CA ILE A 734 21.16 11.40 11.00
C ILE A 734 20.88 10.60 9.72
N GLY A 735 21.50 10.98 8.60
CA GLY A 735 21.43 10.22 7.33
C GLY A 735 21.99 8.81 7.44
N SER A 736 23.06 8.58 8.20
CA SER A 736 23.57 7.22 8.45
C SER A 736 22.61 6.38 9.33
N VAL A 737 21.87 7.05 10.23
CA VAL A 737 20.92 6.42 11.15
C VAL A 737 19.55 6.16 10.52
N PHE A 738 19.17 7.01 9.56
CA PHE A 738 17.94 6.98 8.78
C PHE A 738 18.21 7.52 7.35
N PRO A 739 18.59 6.65 6.38
CA PRO A 739 18.98 7.09 5.02
C PRO A 739 17.94 7.88 4.23
N HIS A 740 16.65 7.82 4.61
CA HIS A 740 15.60 8.64 4.01
C HIS A 740 15.68 10.14 4.39
N LEU A 741 16.62 10.54 5.25
CA LEU A 741 16.92 11.92 5.62
C LEU A 741 18.26 12.43 5.06
N ILE A 742 18.99 11.64 4.25
CA ILE A 742 20.34 11.99 3.77
C ILE A 742 20.41 13.28 2.94
N THR A 743 19.28 13.75 2.39
CA THR A 743 19.16 15.00 1.63
C THR A 743 18.80 16.22 2.50
N GLN A 744 18.90 16.11 3.83
CA GLN A 744 18.56 17.19 4.77
C GLN A 744 19.83 17.66 5.47
N ASP A 745 20.13 18.95 5.33
CA ASP A 745 21.22 19.60 6.08
C ASP A 745 20.79 19.72 7.55
N LEU A 746 21.39 18.89 8.40
CA LEU A 746 21.00 18.68 9.78
C LEU A 746 22.25 18.38 10.63
N PRO A 747 22.31 18.86 11.90
CA PRO A 747 23.48 18.65 12.75
C PRO A 747 23.70 17.17 13.05
N ASP A 748 24.97 16.77 13.21
CA ASP A 748 25.33 15.43 13.68
C ASP A 748 24.76 15.14 15.07
N LEU A 749 24.49 13.86 15.34
CA LEU A 749 23.99 13.42 16.63
C LEU A 749 25.09 13.56 17.69
N VAL A 750 24.85 14.30 18.77
CA VAL A 750 25.76 14.37 19.93
C VAL A 750 25.24 13.53 21.09
N ALA A 751 26.11 13.14 22.03
CA ALA A 751 25.65 12.56 23.29
C ALA A 751 25.07 13.68 24.17
N ILE A 752 23.99 13.39 24.90
CA ILE A 752 23.26 14.45 25.63
C ILE A 752 24.10 15.19 26.69
N LYS A 753 25.07 14.51 27.30
CA LYS A 753 26.05 15.10 28.24
C LYS A 753 27.00 16.11 27.59
N ASP A 754 27.13 16.08 26.27
CA ASP A 754 28.02 16.94 25.46
C ASP A 754 27.21 17.95 24.61
N ALA A 755 25.90 18.05 24.86
CA ALA A 755 24.99 18.89 24.09
C ALA A 755 24.98 20.34 24.60
N ASP A 756 25.23 21.30 23.72
CA ASP A 756 25.08 22.72 24.03
C ASP A 756 23.63 23.20 23.79
N PHE A 757 23.05 23.84 24.80
CA PHE A 757 21.73 24.45 24.78
C PHE A 757 21.77 25.99 24.74
N SER A 758 22.96 26.60 24.65
CA SER A 758 23.14 28.06 24.67
C SER A 758 22.33 28.78 23.58
N ASN A 759 22.31 28.19 22.37
CA ASN A 759 21.64 28.66 21.16
C ASN A 759 20.36 27.86 20.85
N VAL A 760 19.71 27.30 21.87
CA VAL A 760 18.43 26.58 21.75
C VAL A 760 17.34 27.37 22.50
N GLU A 761 16.17 27.47 21.91
CA GLU A 761 15.00 28.19 22.45
C GLU A 761 13.90 27.21 22.92
N ALA A 762 13.75 26.06 22.24
CA ALA A 762 12.82 25.00 22.64
C ALA A 762 13.39 23.58 22.42
N VAL A 763 12.90 22.61 23.20
CA VAL A 763 13.39 21.23 23.19
C VAL A 763 12.25 20.22 23.15
N PHE A 764 12.38 19.21 22.30
CA PHE A 764 11.58 17.99 22.31
C PHE A 764 12.34 16.84 22.98
N CYS A 765 11.70 16.12 23.90
CA CYS A 765 12.28 14.94 24.55
C CYS A 765 11.63 13.65 24.02
N CYS A 766 12.39 12.87 23.25
CA CYS A 766 12.02 11.57 22.68
C CYS A 766 12.80 10.42 23.34
N LEU A 767 13.02 10.52 24.66
CA LEU A 767 13.86 9.61 25.43
C LEU A 767 13.03 8.50 26.13
N PRO A 768 13.67 7.40 26.58
CA PRO A 768 12.98 6.37 27.37
C PRO A 768 12.44 6.91 28.71
N HIS A 769 11.32 6.35 29.17
CA HIS A 769 10.79 6.64 30.51
C HIS A 769 11.83 6.35 31.61
N GLY A 770 11.80 7.12 32.69
CA GLY A 770 12.78 7.11 33.78
C GLY A 770 14.07 7.87 33.52
N THR A 771 14.26 8.41 32.30
CA THR A 771 15.44 9.20 31.94
C THR A 771 15.15 10.69 31.81
N THR A 772 13.95 11.08 31.36
CA THR A 772 13.66 12.51 31.12
C THR A 772 13.59 13.32 32.41
N GLN A 773 13.17 12.72 33.52
CA GLN A 773 13.02 13.42 34.81
C GLN A 773 14.31 14.10 35.27
N GLU A 774 15.43 13.35 35.31
CA GLU A 774 16.74 13.89 35.69
C GLU A 774 17.25 14.89 34.64
N ILE A 775 17.04 14.59 33.35
CA ILE A 775 17.52 15.38 32.22
C ILE A 775 16.83 16.75 32.16
N ILE A 776 15.50 16.78 32.16
CA ILE A 776 14.68 18.00 32.09
C ILE A 776 14.86 18.85 33.36
N ASN A 777 15.04 18.22 34.53
CA ASN A 777 15.39 18.93 35.76
C ASN A 777 16.79 19.56 35.72
N GLY A 778 17.69 19.10 34.84
CA GLY A 778 18.99 19.73 34.55
C GLY A 778 18.97 20.76 33.41
N LEU A 779 17.86 20.92 32.68
CA LEU A 779 17.76 21.87 31.57
C LEU A 779 17.49 23.30 32.07
N SER A 780 17.94 24.29 31.28
CA SER A 780 17.74 25.70 31.61
C SER A 780 16.25 26.09 31.65
N THR A 781 15.84 26.83 32.69
CA THR A 781 14.49 27.40 32.84
C THR A 781 14.09 28.39 31.75
N ARG A 782 15.00 28.78 30.86
CA ARG A 782 14.69 29.58 29.66
C ARG A 782 14.03 28.75 28.55
N LEU A 783 14.24 27.43 28.52
CA LEU A 783 13.77 26.56 27.46
C LEU A 783 12.27 26.26 27.62
N LYS A 784 11.54 26.35 26.51
CA LYS A 784 10.24 25.67 26.34
C LYS A 784 10.50 24.19 26.06
N ILE A 785 9.78 23.28 26.70
CA ILE A 785 10.07 21.84 26.68
C ILE A 785 8.78 21.05 26.43
N VAL A 786 8.79 20.19 25.42
CA VAL A 786 7.71 19.22 25.16
C VAL A 786 8.29 17.82 25.32
N ASP A 787 7.85 17.10 26.36
CA ASP A 787 8.26 15.71 26.58
C ASP A 787 7.28 14.74 25.94
N LEU A 788 7.78 13.85 25.07
CA LEU A 788 7.01 12.78 24.44
C LEU A 788 7.08 11.47 25.23
N SER A 789 7.91 11.40 26.28
CA SER A 789 7.86 10.32 27.26
C SER A 789 6.57 10.39 28.08
N ALA A 790 6.39 9.42 28.99
CA ALA A 790 5.27 9.42 29.93
C ALA A 790 5.63 9.95 31.33
N ASP A 791 6.90 10.34 31.53
CA ASP A 791 7.45 10.61 32.86
C ASP A 791 6.78 11.78 33.58
N PHE A 792 6.26 12.77 32.86
CA PHE A 792 5.63 13.97 33.40
C PHE A 792 4.09 14.04 33.22
N ARG A 793 3.44 12.97 32.77
CA ARG A 793 2.01 12.99 32.40
C ARG A 793 1.05 12.81 33.58
N LEU A 794 1.48 12.08 34.61
CA LEU A 794 0.66 11.78 35.78
C LEU A 794 0.89 12.83 36.85
N GLN A 795 -0.19 13.50 37.27
CA GLN A 795 -0.16 14.54 38.30
C GLN A 795 0.22 13.94 39.67
N ASP A 796 -0.23 12.71 39.97
CA ASP A 796 0.19 11.97 41.16
C ASP A 796 1.50 11.20 40.92
N VAL A 797 2.54 11.62 41.64
CA VAL A 797 3.86 10.98 41.67
C VAL A 797 3.84 9.58 42.31
N HIS A 798 2.83 9.26 43.12
CA HIS A 798 2.63 7.92 43.69
C HIS A 798 2.00 6.97 42.67
N GLU A 799 1.00 7.41 41.90
CA GLU A 799 0.46 6.63 40.78
C GLU A 799 1.53 6.41 39.68
N TYR A 800 2.37 7.42 39.39
CA TYR A 800 3.58 7.19 38.56
C TYR A 800 4.46 6.08 39.14
N ALA A 801 4.73 6.10 40.44
CA ALA A 801 5.58 5.10 41.07
C ALA A 801 5.01 3.68 41.00
N GLU A 802 3.69 3.50 41.13
CA GLU A 802 3.03 2.19 40.95
C GLU A 802 3.16 1.69 39.51
N TRP A 803 2.80 2.52 38.52
CA TRP A 803 2.70 2.07 37.12
C TRP A 803 4.05 2.00 36.39
N TYR A 804 5.02 2.82 36.77
CA TYR A 804 6.36 2.87 36.16
C TYR A 804 7.42 2.12 36.97
N GLY A 805 7.14 1.77 38.23
CA GLY A 805 7.97 0.90 39.07
C GLY A 805 9.19 1.58 39.70
N GLN A 806 9.18 2.91 39.78
CA GLN A 806 10.27 3.75 40.30
C GLN A 806 9.70 5.08 40.83
N PRO A 807 10.24 5.67 41.92
CA PRO A 807 9.83 6.99 42.38
C PRO A 807 10.01 8.07 41.31
N HIS A 808 9.09 9.04 41.26
CA HIS A 808 9.22 10.20 40.38
C HIS A 808 10.37 11.12 40.85
N LYS A 809 11.42 11.27 40.04
CA LYS A 809 12.69 11.90 40.45
C LYS A 809 12.70 13.43 40.41
N ALA A 810 11.68 14.05 39.82
CA ALA A 810 11.57 15.51 39.65
C ALA A 810 10.22 16.04 40.17
N SER A 811 9.81 15.63 41.38
CA SER A 811 8.46 15.86 41.94
C SER A 811 8.02 17.33 42.01
N GLU A 812 8.94 18.28 42.16
CA GLU A 812 8.60 19.71 42.12
C GLU A 812 8.31 20.20 40.70
N LEU A 813 9.06 19.71 39.72
CA LEU A 813 8.87 20.02 38.29
C LEU A 813 7.59 19.40 37.72
N GLN A 814 7.11 18.29 38.29
CA GLN A 814 5.81 17.70 37.94
C GLN A 814 4.64 18.67 38.14
N LYS A 815 4.76 19.63 39.08
CA LYS A 815 3.73 20.64 39.37
C LYS A 815 3.65 21.74 38.32
N GLU A 816 4.67 21.87 37.46
CA GLU A 816 4.71 22.81 36.33
C GLU A 816 4.25 22.16 35.01
N ALA A 817 4.25 20.84 34.93
CA ALA A 817 3.95 20.10 33.70
C ALA A 817 2.46 20.18 33.33
N VAL A 818 2.18 20.69 32.13
CA VAL A 818 0.82 20.71 31.55
C VAL A 818 0.62 19.52 30.62
N TYR A 819 -0.47 18.78 30.79
CA TYR A 819 -0.83 17.68 29.88
C TYR A 819 -1.21 18.20 28.49
N GLY A 820 -0.48 17.77 27.47
CA GLY A 820 -0.47 18.35 26.12
C GLY A 820 -1.60 17.88 25.18
N LEU A 821 -2.82 17.66 25.69
CA LEU A 821 -3.96 17.34 24.84
C LEU A 821 -4.56 18.63 24.28
N THR A 822 -4.14 19.01 23.08
CA THR A 822 -4.21 20.39 22.60
C THR A 822 -5.63 20.95 22.57
N GLU A 823 -6.59 20.24 21.99
CA GLU A 823 -7.97 20.66 21.84
C GLU A 823 -8.72 20.78 23.19
N ILE A 824 -8.17 20.20 24.26
CA ILE A 824 -8.76 20.24 25.61
C ILE A 824 -8.07 21.30 26.51
N TYR A 825 -6.76 21.54 26.32
CA TYR A 825 -5.94 22.35 27.23
C TYR A 825 -5.18 23.50 26.58
N ARG A 826 -5.47 23.85 25.31
CA ARG A 826 -4.90 24.96 24.52
C ARG A 826 -4.40 26.16 25.33
N ASN A 827 -5.25 26.75 26.17
CA ASN A 827 -4.93 27.94 26.97
C ASN A 827 -3.87 27.67 28.04
N LYS A 828 -3.90 26.50 28.71
CA LYS A 828 -2.84 26.09 29.65
C LYS A 828 -1.53 25.88 28.88
N ILE A 829 -1.59 25.15 27.76
CA ILE A 829 -0.44 24.78 26.91
C ILE A 829 0.29 26.02 26.37
N GLN A 830 -0.44 27.03 25.89
CA GLN A 830 0.12 28.30 25.42
C GLN A 830 0.99 29.00 26.49
N SER A 831 0.54 28.96 27.75
CA SER A 831 1.29 29.54 28.88
C SER A 831 2.46 28.66 29.36
N ALA A 832 2.35 27.34 29.19
CA ALA A 832 3.24 26.34 29.80
C ALA A 832 4.71 26.48 29.37
N ARG A 833 5.63 26.21 30.30
CA ARG A 833 7.05 26.00 29.99
C ARG A 833 7.36 24.54 29.68
N LEU A 834 6.82 23.63 30.49
CA LEU A 834 6.91 22.18 30.31
C LEU A 834 5.54 21.62 29.92
N VAL A 835 5.47 20.93 28.79
CA VAL A 835 4.29 20.17 28.36
C VAL A 835 4.63 18.69 28.32
N ALA A 836 3.85 17.89 29.04
CA ALA A 836 3.88 16.44 28.96
C ALA A 836 2.95 16.01 27.82
N ASN A 837 3.51 15.67 26.67
CA ASN A 837 2.73 15.30 25.49
C ASN A 837 2.03 13.95 25.72
N PRO A 838 0.73 13.84 25.42
CA PRO A 838 -0.05 12.62 25.62
C PRO A 838 0.52 11.37 24.95
N GLY A 839 0.12 10.22 25.48
CA GLY A 839 0.24 8.94 24.80
C GLY A 839 -0.72 8.82 23.62
N CYS A 840 -0.37 7.92 22.70
CA CYS A 840 -1.14 7.68 21.50
C CYS A 840 -2.57 7.15 21.80
N TYR A 841 -2.69 6.05 22.57
CA TYR A 841 -4.01 5.55 22.99
C TYR A 841 -4.82 6.60 23.76
N PRO A 842 -4.27 7.24 24.83
CA PRO A 842 -4.90 8.37 25.50
C PRO A 842 -5.44 9.43 24.54
N THR A 843 -4.66 9.88 23.55
CA THR A 843 -5.14 10.86 22.56
C THR A 843 -6.40 10.39 21.81
N SER A 844 -6.39 9.15 21.30
CA SER A 844 -7.57 8.59 20.60
C SER A 844 -8.79 8.35 21.50
N ILE A 845 -8.59 8.22 22.82
CA ILE A 845 -9.63 7.89 23.80
C ILE A 845 -10.22 9.15 24.45
N LEU A 846 -9.37 10.13 24.76
CA LEU A 846 -9.77 11.34 25.50
C LEU A 846 -10.47 12.36 24.61
N LEU A 847 -10.09 12.48 23.33
CA LEU A 847 -10.80 13.35 22.38
C LEU A 847 -12.31 13.02 22.27
N PRO A 848 -12.75 11.77 22.05
CA PRO A 848 -14.18 11.46 22.06
C PRO A 848 -14.85 11.49 23.45
N LEU A 849 -14.14 11.16 24.54
CA LEU A 849 -14.77 10.97 25.85
C LEU A 849 -14.82 12.22 26.73
N VAL A 850 -13.78 13.07 26.73
CA VAL A 850 -13.70 14.25 27.61
C VAL A 850 -14.86 15.24 27.38
N PRO A 851 -15.29 15.54 26.13
CA PRO A 851 -16.47 16.38 25.90
C PRO A 851 -17.78 15.76 26.39
N LEU A 852 -17.91 14.43 26.31
CA LEU A 852 -19.13 13.72 26.73
C LEU A 852 -19.24 13.61 28.26
N LEU A 853 -18.12 13.45 28.97
CA LEU A 853 -18.10 13.41 30.44
C LEU A 853 -18.31 14.78 31.08
N LYS A 854 -17.69 15.84 30.53
CA LYS A 854 -17.85 17.22 31.06
C LYS A 854 -19.30 17.67 31.12
N ASP A 855 -20.10 17.29 30.11
CA ASP A 855 -21.52 17.60 30.03
C ASP A 855 -22.42 16.42 30.48
N SER A 856 -21.85 15.42 31.16
CA SER A 856 -22.55 14.28 31.80
C SER A 856 -23.47 13.47 30.86
N LEU A 857 -23.10 13.34 29.58
CA LEU A 857 -23.91 12.68 28.55
C LEU A 857 -23.77 11.14 28.55
N ILE A 858 -22.76 10.61 29.24
CA ILE A 858 -22.47 9.16 29.37
C ILE A 858 -22.22 8.79 30.83
N GLU A 859 -22.52 7.55 31.21
CA GLU A 859 -22.26 7.06 32.57
C GLU A 859 -20.76 6.85 32.84
N LEU A 860 -20.35 6.93 34.11
CA LEU A 860 -18.96 6.74 34.54
C LEU A 860 -18.56 5.26 34.67
N GLN A 861 -19.51 4.33 34.48
CA GLN A 861 -19.31 2.88 34.59
C GLN A 861 -19.40 2.18 33.23
N ASP A 862 -18.80 0.98 33.14
CA ASP A 862 -18.83 0.11 31.96
C ASP A 862 -18.31 0.76 30.65
N ILE A 863 -17.37 1.71 30.79
CA ILE A 863 -16.55 2.25 29.71
C ILE A 863 -15.53 1.17 29.30
N VAL A 864 -15.81 0.49 28.18
CA VAL A 864 -15.00 -0.63 27.66
C VAL A 864 -14.34 -0.23 26.35
N ILE A 865 -13.02 -0.10 26.39
CA ILE A 865 -12.16 0.38 25.32
C ILE A 865 -11.33 -0.79 24.78
N VAL A 866 -11.53 -1.12 23.50
CA VAL A 866 -10.62 -1.98 22.73
C VAL A 866 -9.93 -1.12 21.71
N SER A 867 -8.60 -1.07 21.74
CA SER A 867 -7.81 -0.21 20.85
C SER A 867 -6.79 -0.99 20.03
N ASN A 868 -6.74 -0.70 18.75
CA ASN A 868 -5.87 -1.36 17.77
C ASN A 868 -4.74 -0.39 17.39
N SER A 869 -3.49 -0.85 17.32
CA SER A 869 -2.33 -0.03 16.92
C SER A 869 -1.41 -0.73 15.94
N GLY A 870 -0.89 0.03 14.97
CA GLY A 870 0.26 -0.38 14.19
C GLY A 870 1.54 -0.54 15.03
N VAL A 871 2.45 -1.39 14.57
CA VAL A 871 3.64 -1.85 15.31
C VAL A 871 4.63 -0.75 15.67
N SER A 872 4.64 0.39 14.96
CA SER A 872 5.54 1.51 15.29
C SER A 872 5.35 2.08 16.70
N GLY A 873 4.18 1.87 17.32
CA GLY A 873 3.94 2.20 18.74
C GLY A 873 4.85 1.45 19.73
N ALA A 874 5.46 0.32 19.32
CA ALA A 874 6.44 -0.43 20.12
C ALA A 874 7.89 0.12 19.99
N GLY A 875 8.12 1.12 19.13
CA GLY A 875 9.41 1.77 18.93
C GLY A 875 10.40 1.00 18.04
N ARG A 876 11.55 1.61 17.75
CA ARG A 876 12.63 1.06 16.88
C ARG A 876 13.56 0.06 17.59
N SER A 877 13.17 -0.44 18.77
CA SER A 877 13.98 -1.37 19.55
C SER A 877 13.89 -2.78 18.96
N ALA A 878 15.03 -3.36 18.55
CA ALA A 878 15.10 -4.75 18.13
C ALA A 878 14.69 -5.67 19.29
N LYS A 879 13.56 -6.36 19.11
CA LYS A 879 12.98 -7.36 20.01
C LYS A 879 12.37 -8.44 19.14
N GLU A 880 12.43 -9.69 19.59
CA GLU A 880 11.89 -10.86 18.89
C GLU A 880 10.41 -10.67 18.51
N ALA A 881 9.55 -10.37 19.49
CA ALA A 881 8.12 -10.07 19.29
C ALA A 881 7.80 -8.79 18.48
N ASN A 882 8.82 -8.07 17.97
CA ASN A 882 8.68 -6.93 17.06
C ASN A 882 9.29 -7.22 15.66
N LEU A 883 9.82 -8.42 15.41
CA LEU A 883 10.33 -8.80 14.09
C LEU A 883 9.18 -8.95 13.10
N TYR A 884 9.46 -8.74 11.81
CA TYR A 884 8.44 -8.79 10.76
C TYR A 884 7.67 -10.13 10.77
N THR A 885 8.37 -11.25 10.92
CA THR A 885 7.79 -12.61 10.91
C THR A 885 6.86 -12.90 12.09
N GLU A 886 7.06 -12.24 13.23
CA GLU A 886 6.24 -12.44 14.44
C GLU A 886 5.01 -11.52 14.46
N VAL A 887 4.91 -10.57 13.51
CA VAL A 887 3.88 -9.52 13.47
C VAL A 887 3.08 -9.53 12.16
N SER A 888 3.65 -9.99 11.04
CA SER A 888 2.93 -10.13 9.76
C SER A 888 1.83 -11.19 9.83
N GLU A 889 0.73 -10.97 9.10
CA GLU A 889 -0.42 -11.88 8.99
C GLU A 889 -1.11 -12.28 10.31
N GLY A 890 -0.83 -11.58 11.41
CA GLY A 890 -1.37 -11.90 12.74
C GLY A 890 -1.75 -10.67 13.57
N ILE A 891 -2.63 -10.88 14.56
CA ILE A 891 -2.98 -9.91 15.60
C ILE A 891 -2.85 -10.55 16.98
N PHE A 892 -2.44 -9.77 17.99
CA PHE A 892 -2.49 -10.22 19.38
C PHE A 892 -2.73 -9.07 20.36
N SER A 893 -3.50 -9.36 21.42
CA SER A 893 -3.71 -8.41 22.52
C SER A 893 -2.56 -8.47 23.51
N TYR A 894 -2.14 -7.31 24.02
CA TYR A 894 -0.99 -7.16 24.91
C TYR A 894 -1.34 -6.21 26.06
N GLY A 895 -0.57 -6.21 27.16
CA GLY A 895 -0.84 -5.31 28.30
C GLY A 895 -2.25 -5.41 28.89
N ILE A 896 -2.92 -6.56 28.72
CA ILE A 896 -4.30 -6.82 29.12
C ILE A 896 -4.45 -6.55 30.62
N THR A 897 -5.54 -5.88 31.01
CA THR A 897 -5.83 -5.43 32.39
C THR A 897 -4.89 -4.35 32.94
N ARG A 898 -3.57 -4.40 32.67
CA ARG A 898 -2.60 -3.40 33.13
C ARG A 898 -1.68 -2.93 32.00
N HIS A 899 -2.13 -1.90 31.28
CA HIS A 899 -1.29 -1.13 30.35
C HIS A 899 -1.00 0.25 30.97
N ARG A 900 0.23 0.78 30.80
CA ARG A 900 0.67 2.04 31.44
C ARG A 900 -0.07 3.31 31.02
N HIS A 901 -0.91 3.25 29.99
CA HIS A 901 -1.82 4.34 29.63
C HIS A 901 -3.14 4.34 30.41
N VAL A 902 -3.46 3.29 31.17
CA VAL A 902 -4.67 3.25 32.02
C VAL A 902 -4.74 4.41 33.02
N PRO A 903 -3.73 4.70 33.85
CA PRO A 903 -3.79 5.84 34.77
C PRO A 903 -3.86 7.18 34.02
N GLU A 904 -3.21 7.29 32.86
CA GLU A 904 -3.25 8.49 32.02
C GLU A 904 -4.64 8.74 31.42
N ILE A 905 -5.36 7.67 31.06
CA ILE A 905 -6.77 7.75 30.65
C ILE A 905 -7.66 8.07 31.86
N GLU A 906 -7.49 7.35 32.97
CA GLU A 906 -8.36 7.50 34.13
C GLU A 906 -8.22 8.86 34.82
N GLN A 907 -7.02 9.45 34.89
CA GLN A 907 -6.79 10.81 35.39
C GLN A 907 -7.65 11.81 34.60
N GLU A 908 -7.46 11.88 33.28
CA GLU A 908 -8.08 12.89 32.43
C GLU A 908 -9.60 12.67 32.26
N LEU A 909 -10.08 11.43 32.33
CA LEU A 909 -11.52 11.15 32.40
C LEU A 909 -12.10 11.50 33.79
N SER A 910 -11.34 11.34 34.88
CA SER A 910 -11.80 11.71 36.23
C SER A 910 -11.86 13.22 36.42
N ASP A 911 -10.86 13.95 35.91
CA ASP A 911 -10.85 15.42 35.87
C ASP A 911 -12.00 15.95 35.00
N ALA A 912 -12.33 15.26 33.89
CA ALA A 912 -13.48 15.61 33.05
C ALA A 912 -14.83 15.34 33.72
N ALA A 913 -14.94 14.28 34.52
CA ALA A 913 -16.18 13.89 35.22
C ALA A 913 -16.32 14.50 36.63
N ASN A 914 -15.29 15.16 37.16
CA ASN A 914 -15.17 15.57 38.56
C ASN A 914 -15.47 14.43 39.57
N SER A 915 -15.05 13.21 39.20
CA SER A 915 -15.34 11.96 39.94
C SER A 915 -14.41 10.85 39.42
N LYS A 916 -14.00 9.90 40.27
CA LYS A 916 -13.09 8.82 39.84
C LYS A 916 -13.77 7.93 38.80
N VAL A 917 -13.20 7.91 37.60
CA VAL A 917 -13.53 7.00 36.50
C VAL A 917 -12.57 5.80 36.54
N THR A 918 -13.08 4.61 36.23
CA THR A 918 -12.28 3.40 36.02
C THR A 918 -12.68 2.75 34.69
N VAL A 919 -11.69 2.39 33.87
CA VAL A 919 -11.93 1.90 32.50
C VAL A 919 -11.45 0.47 32.28
N SER A 920 -12.18 -0.28 31.46
CA SER A 920 -11.64 -1.53 30.92
C SER A 920 -10.90 -1.22 29.62
N PHE A 921 -9.57 -1.39 29.60
CA PHE A 921 -8.72 -1.09 28.45
C PHE A 921 -7.96 -2.33 27.97
N THR A 922 -8.08 -2.66 26.69
CA THR A 922 -7.33 -3.74 26.03
C THR A 922 -6.72 -3.25 24.71
N PRO A 923 -5.39 -3.11 24.62
CA PRO A 923 -4.71 -2.82 23.37
C PRO A 923 -4.35 -4.09 22.58
N THR A 924 -4.44 -4.00 21.25
CA THR A 924 -4.16 -5.10 20.32
C THR A 924 -3.22 -4.62 19.22
N LEU A 925 -2.14 -5.38 18.99
CA LEU A 925 -1.14 -5.09 17.97
C LEU A 925 -1.64 -5.57 16.60
N MET A 926 -1.53 -4.69 15.61
CA MET A 926 -1.99 -4.92 14.23
C MET A 926 -0.80 -5.13 13.28
N PRO A 927 -0.97 -5.92 12.19
CA PRO A 927 0.06 -6.19 11.17
C PRO A 927 0.24 -5.00 10.20
N MET A 928 0.31 -3.78 10.73
CA MET A 928 0.44 -2.54 9.97
C MET A 928 1.48 -1.62 10.61
N SER A 929 2.16 -0.80 9.83
CA SER A 929 3.24 0.06 10.35
C SER A 929 2.73 1.19 11.26
N ARG A 930 1.61 1.83 10.88
CA ARG A 930 1.07 3.06 11.48
C ARG A 930 -0.45 2.98 11.61
N GLY A 931 -0.99 3.93 12.33
CA GLY A 931 -2.43 4.08 12.55
C GLY A 931 -2.85 3.47 13.88
N MET A 932 -3.90 4.04 14.44
CA MET A 932 -4.49 3.61 15.70
C MET A 932 -5.99 3.90 15.68
N GLN A 933 -6.78 2.94 16.16
CA GLN A 933 -8.22 3.07 16.31
C GLN A 933 -8.62 2.64 17.72
N SER A 934 -9.39 3.47 18.41
CA SER A 934 -10.07 3.11 19.65
C SER A 934 -11.55 2.90 19.39
N THR A 935 -12.04 1.70 19.70
CA THR A 935 -13.47 1.36 19.71
C THR A 935 -13.93 1.31 21.16
N ILE A 936 -14.79 2.26 21.52
CA ILE A 936 -15.13 2.59 22.89
C ILE A 936 -16.63 2.35 23.09
N ASN A 937 -16.98 1.48 24.02
CA ASN A 937 -18.36 1.12 24.30
C ASN A 937 -18.75 1.78 25.62
N VAL A 938 -19.78 2.61 25.61
CA VAL A 938 -20.23 3.41 26.76
C VAL A 938 -21.73 3.20 27.01
N LYS A 939 -22.17 3.44 28.24
CA LYS A 939 -23.60 3.68 28.53
C LYS A 939 -23.89 5.17 28.38
N MET A 940 -25.03 5.50 27.80
CA MET A 940 -25.52 6.87 27.69
C MET A 940 -26.27 7.24 28.97
N ALA A 941 -26.22 8.52 29.37
CA ALA A 941 -26.95 8.97 30.56
C ALA A 941 -28.48 8.85 30.34
N PRO A 942 -29.29 8.73 31.41
CA PRO A 942 -30.73 8.50 31.29
C PRO A 942 -31.46 9.56 30.44
N GLY A 943 -32.00 9.13 29.30
CA GLY A 943 -32.73 9.97 28.34
C GLY A 943 -31.88 10.52 27.18
N VAL A 944 -30.56 10.34 27.19
CA VAL A 944 -29.65 10.75 26.11
C VAL A 944 -29.69 9.75 24.94
N LEU A 945 -29.72 10.28 23.72
CA LEU A 945 -29.68 9.52 22.47
C LEU A 945 -28.29 9.55 21.82
N VAL A 946 -28.06 8.66 20.85
CA VAL A 946 -26.79 8.58 20.10
C VAL A 946 -26.56 9.86 19.30
N GLU A 947 -27.65 10.39 18.76
CA GLU A 947 -27.74 11.64 18.02
C GLU A 947 -27.30 12.84 18.88
N ASP A 948 -27.63 12.84 20.17
CA ASP A 948 -27.20 13.89 21.12
C ASP A 948 -25.69 13.84 21.34
N LEU A 949 -25.12 12.65 21.59
CA LEU A 949 -23.67 12.47 21.71
C LEU A 949 -22.93 12.97 20.46
N LYS A 950 -23.47 12.63 19.29
CA LYS A 950 -22.90 13.01 18.00
C LYS A 950 -23.04 14.50 17.73
N GLN A 951 -24.19 15.10 18.02
CA GLN A 951 -24.40 16.54 17.88
C GLN A 951 -23.51 17.34 18.84
N HIS A 952 -23.33 16.86 20.07
CA HIS A 952 -22.42 17.46 21.05
C HIS A 952 -20.97 17.44 20.57
N LEU A 953 -20.46 16.26 20.16
CA LEU A 953 -19.11 16.16 19.61
C LEU A 953 -18.93 17.03 18.35
N LYS A 954 -19.90 17.03 17.43
CA LYS A 954 -19.84 17.86 16.22
C LYS A 954 -19.81 19.36 16.55
N LYS A 955 -20.56 19.80 17.55
CA LYS A 955 -20.60 21.19 18.04
C LYS A 955 -19.32 21.57 18.79
N PHE A 956 -18.78 20.66 19.60
CA PHE A 956 -17.53 20.86 20.34
C PHE A 956 -16.34 21.01 19.38
N TYR A 957 -16.28 20.17 18.36
CA TYR A 957 -15.18 20.10 17.37
C TYR A 957 -15.42 20.95 16.10
N GLU A 958 -16.49 21.74 16.01
CA GLU A 958 -16.88 22.51 14.82
C GLU A 958 -15.78 23.45 14.27
N LYS A 959 -14.84 23.86 15.14
CA LYS A 959 -13.76 24.82 14.83
C LYS A 959 -12.35 24.22 14.93
N GLU A 960 -12.24 22.91 15.15
CA GLU A 960 -10.95 22.24 15.35
C GLU A 960 -10.44 21.64 14.03
N GLU A 961 -9.32 22.16 13.51
CA GLU A 961 -8.74 21.71 12.23
C GLU A 961 -8.37 20.22 12.23
N PHE A 962 -7.97 19.69 13.39
CA PHE A 962 -7.42 18.35 13.52
C PHE A 962 -8.40 17.29 14.04
N VAL A 963 -9.66 17.64 14.35
CA VAL A 963 -10.64 16.66 14.88
C VAL A 963 -11.94 16.72 14.07
N VAL A 964 -12.18 15.70 13.26
CA VAL A 964 -13.31 15.63 12.34
C VAL A 964 -14.34 14.62 12.84
N VAL A 965 -15.56 15.09 13.11
CA VAL A 965 -16.71 14.23 13.43
C VAL A 965 -17.42 13.84 12.14
N LEU A 966 -17.38 12.55 11.78
CA LEU A 966 -17.80 12.06 10.47
C LEU A 966 -19.34 12.05 10.28
N PRO A 967 -19.85 12.09 9.03
CA PRO A 967 -21.26 11.88 8.69
C PRO A 967 -21.83 10.54 9.18
N ASP A 968 -23.13 10.35 9.09
CA ASP A 968 -23.79 9.10 9.52
C ASP A 968 -23.35 7.91 8.65
N GLY A 969 -23.33 6.71 9.26
CA GLY A 969 -22.87 5.47 8.62
C GLY A 969 -21.35 5.32 8.42
N GLN A 970 -20.56 6.40 8.48
CA GLN A 970 -19.13 6.35 8.15
C GLN A 970 -18.23 5.98 9.34
N ALA A 971 -17.68 4.77 9.36
CA ALA A 971 -16.69 4.36 10.35
C ALA A 971 -15.34 5.07 10.15
N PRO A 972 -14.73 5.68 11.19
CA PRO A 972 -13.36 6.15 11.15
C PRO A 972 -12.38 5.03 10.80
N HIS A 973 -11.44 5.30 9.90
CA HIS A 973 -10.53 4.31 9.34
C HIS A 973 -9.08 4.82 9.46
N THR A 974 -8.18 4.02 10.03
CA THR A 974 -6.81 4.44 10.39
C THR A 974 -6.00 4.96 9.22
N LYS A 975 -6.14 4.37 8.02
CA LYS A 975 -5.44 4.87 6.83
C LYS A 975 -5.87 6.29 6.41
N TYR A 976 -7.08 6.76 6.73
CA TYR A 976 -7.56 8.10 6.35
C TYR A 976 -6.96 9.24 7.18
N VAL A 977 -6.14 8.93 8.18
CA VAL A 977 -5.39 9.88 9.03
C VAL A 977 -3.89 9.56 9.05
N GLN A 978 -3.44 8.58 8.26
CA GLN A 978 -2.06 8.12 8.24
C GLN A 978 -1.10 9.23 7.76
N GLY A 979 -0.02 9.47 8.51
CA GLY A 979 0.96 10.51 8.21
C GLY A 979 0.56 11.95 8.56
N SER A 980 -0.73 12.23 8.79
CA SER A 980 -1.26 13.56 9.14
C SER A 980 -1.51 13.73 10.64
N ASN A 981 -1.76 14.97 11.07
CA ASN A 981 -2.15 15.29 12.44
C ASN A 981 -3.67 15.13 12.69
N GLY A 982 -4.40 14.46 11.79
CA GLY A 982 -5.85 14.31 11.90
C GLY A 982 -6.31 13.26 12.92
N CYS A 983 -7.50 13.49 13.47
CA CYS A 983 -8.30 12.57 14.26
C CYS A 983 -9.71 12.49 13.65
N HIS A 984 -10.18 11.29 13.31
CA HIS A 984 -11.55 11.07 12.82
C HIS A 984 -12.37 10.36 13.89
N ILE A 985 -13.53 10.91 14.23
CA ILE A 985 -14.43 10.42 15.30
C ILE A 985 -15.82 10.15 14.72
N ASN A 986 -16.51 9.10 15.17
CA ASN A 986 -17.94 8.93 14.95
C ASN A 986 -18.61 8.12 16.07
N VAL A 987 -19.93 8.26 16.21
CA VAL A 987 -20.75 7.56 17.22
C VAL A 987 -21.82 6.72 16.53
N PHE A 988 -22.07 5.53 17.05
CA PHE A 988 -23.03 4.55 16.55
C PHE A 988 -23.89 4.01 17.69
N PRO A 989 -25.14 3.59 17.44
CA PRO A 989 -25.93 2.84 18.41
C PRO A 989 -25.28 1.47 18.70
N ASP A 990 -25.20 1.11 19.98
CA ASP A 990 -25.02 -0.29 20.36
C ASP A 990 -26.33 -1.06 20.06
N ARG A 991 -26.23 -2.37 19.85
CA ARG A 991 -27.39 -3.28 19.87
C ARG A 991 -28.03 -3.33 21.25
N ILE A 992 -27.26 -3.09 22.32
CA ILE A 992 -27.74 -3.01 23.70
C ILE A 992 -28.40 -1.63 23.92
N PRO A 993 -29.71 -1.56 24.26
CA PRO A 993 -30.38 -0.28 24.52
C PRO A 993 -29.70 0.52 25.63
N GLY A 994 -29.61 1.84 25.45
CA GLY A 994 -28.92 2.73 26.39
C GLY A 994 -27.39 2.72 26.30
N ARG A 995 -26.80 2.05 25.28
CA ARG A 995 -25.36 2.09 25.01
C ARG A 995 -25.05 2.68 23.64
N ALA A 996 -23.84 3.23 23.52
CA ALA A 996 -23.28 3.73 22.28
C ALA A 996 -21.88 3.17 22.05
N ILE A 997 -21.51 3.06 20.77
CA ILE A 997 -20.18 2.68 20.31
C ILE A 997 -19.56 3.92 19.67
N ILE A 998 -18.54 4.48 20.31
CA ILE A 998 -17.75 5.58 19.78
C ILE A 998 -16.50 4.98 19.13
N ILE A 999 -16.18 5.41 17.91
CA ILE A 999 -14.95 5.05 17.23
C ILE A 999 -14.12 6.32 17.01
N SER A 1000 -12.81 6.22 17.23
CA SER A 1000 -11.85 7.30 17.04
C SER A 1000 -10.58 6.75 16.40
N ALA A 1001 -10.04 7.43 15.38
CA ALA A 1001 -8.86 7.01 14.64
C ALA A 1001 -7.83 8.14 14.46
N ILE A 1002 -6.54 7.84 14.67
CA ILE A 1002 -5.39 8.75 14.53
C ILE A 1002 -4.17 8.04 13.89
N ASP A 1003 -3.18 8.78 13.39
CA ASP A 1003 -1.81 8.24 13.26
C ASP A 1003 -1.11 8.26 14.64
N ASN A 1004 -0.64 7.09 15.08
CA ASN A 1004 -0.05 6.87 16.39
C ASN A 1004 1.34 7.52 16.60
N LEU A 1005 2.04 7.90 15.52
CA LEU A 1005 3.31 8.62 15.57
C LEU A 1005 3.14 10.13 15.33
N VAL A 1006 2.03 10.55 14.70
CA VAL A 1006 1.75 11.97 14.43
C VAL A 1006 0.81 12.54 15.49
N LYS A 1007 -0.52 12.52 15.31
CA LYS A 1007 -1.45 13.05 16.32
C LYS A 1007 -1.33 12.31 17.65
N GLY A 1008 -0.99 11.02 17.62
CA GLY A 1008 -0.70 10.23 18.82
C GLY A 1008 0.67 10.47 19.47
N ALA A 1009 1.54 11.30 18.89
CA ALA A 1009 2.83 11.67 19.48
C ALA A 1009 3.39 12.98 18.89
N SER A 1010 4.11 12.91 17.77
CA SER A 1010 5.06 13.93 17.28
C SER A 1010 4.38 15.14 16.64
N GLY A 1011 3.24 14.93 15.99
CA GLY A 1011 2.41 15.98 15.43
C GLY A 1011 1.75 16.82 16.52
N GLN A 1012 1.15 16.16 17.52
CA GLN A 1012 0.60 16.83 18.70
C GLN A 1012 1.69 17.53 19.52
N ALA A 1013 2.90 16.97 19.59
CA ALA A 1013 4.03 17.64 20.23
C ALA A 1013 4.39 18.96 19.52
N LEU A 1014 4.40 18.97 18.18
CA LEU A 1014 4.61 20.19 17.40
C LEU A 1014 3.42 21.17 17.52
N GLN A 1015 2.18 20.66 17.54
CA GLN A 1015 0.93 21.41 17.75
C GLN A 1015 0.99 22.17 19.08
N ASN A 1016 1.47 21.51 20.13
CA ASN A 1016 1.72 22.09 21.45
C ASN A 1016 2.84 23.13 21.42
N LEU A 1017 3.97 22.86 20.76
CA LEU A 1017 5.07 23.82 20.69
C LEU A 1017 4.68 25.09 19.90
N ASN A 1018 3.87 24.97 18.85
CA ASN A 1018 3.34 26.12 18.10
C ASN A 1018 2.62 27.09 19.05
N LEU A 1019 1.70 26.58 19.87
CA LEU A 1019 1.02 27.38 20.90
C LEU A 1019 2.00 27.97 21.93
N MET A 1020 2.92 27.17 22.47
CA MET A 1020 3.91 27.61 23.46
C MET A 1020 4.83 28.74 22.93
N MET A 1021 5.03 28.81 21.61
CA MET A 1021 5.81 29.85 20.93
C MET A 1021 4.95 30.98 20.32
N GLY A 1022 3.62 30.94 20.49
CA GLY A 1022 2.70 31.98 19.97
C GLY A 1022 2.47 31.93 18.46
N LEU A 1023 2.73 30.80 17.82
CA LEU A 1023 2.50 30.57 16.39
C LEU A 1023 1.08 30.01 16.13
N PRO A 1024 0.57 30.10 14.88
CA PRO A 1024 -0.64 29.37 14.48
C PRO A 1024 -0.49 27.88 14.75
N GLU A 1025 -1.49 27.27 15.38
CA GLU A 1025 -1.41 25.90 15.89
C GLU A 1025 -1.08 24.86 14.81
N ASN A 1026 -1.59 25.07 13.59
CA ASN A 1026 -1.40 24.21 12.43
C ASN A 1026 -0.07 24.40 11.68
N THR A 1027 0.80 25.31 12.12
CA THR A 1027 2.05 25.63 11.41
C THR A 1027 2.89 24.37 11.19
N GLY A 1028 3.20 24.08 9.92
CA GLY A 1028 3.93 22.87 9.49
C GLY A 1028 3.20 21.54 9.68
N LEU A 1029 1.93 21.53 10.13
CA LEU A 1029 1.13 20.32 10.37
C LEU A 1029 0.06 20.05 9.30
N SER A 1030 -0.17 20.99 8.37
CA SER A 1030 -1.14 20.92 7.28
C SER A 1030 -0.81 19.87 6.18
N CYS A 1031 -0.10 18.79 6.50
CA CYS A 1031 0.12 17.70 5.55
C CYS A 1031 -1.14 16.80 5.47
N MET A 1032 -1.65 16.63 4.25
CA MET A 1032 -2.76 15.71 3.99
C MET A 1032 -2.40 14.26 4.37
N PRO A 1033 -3.38 13.42 4.72
CA PRO A 1033 -3.15 11.98 4.95
C PRO A 1033 -2.47 11.32 3.75
N LEU A 1034 -1.44 10.52 4.02
CA LEU A 1034 -0.75 9.71 3.00
C LEU A 1034 -1.53 8.40 2.81
N PHE A 1035 -2.19 8.30 1.67
CA PHE A 1035 -3.14 7.24 1.33
C PHE A 1035 -3.02 6.89 -0.17
N PRO A 1036 -3.17 5.62 -0.61
CA PRO A 1036 -3.46 4.41 0.17
C PRO A 1036 -2.28 3.82 0.95
#